data_AF-A0A938GUM1-F1
#
_entry.id   AF-A0A938GUM1-F1
#
_cell.length_a   1.000
_cell.length_b   1.000
_cell.length_c   1.000
_cell.angle_alpha   90.00
_cell.angle_beta   90.00
_cell.angle_gamma   90.00
#
_symmetry.space_group_name_H-M   'P 1'
#
loop_
_entity.id
_entity.type
_entity.pdbx_description
1 polymer ?
#
loop_
_entity_poly.entity_id
_entity_poly.type
_entity_poly.pdbx_seq_one_letter_code
_entity_poly.pdbx_strand_id
1 'polypeptide(L)'
;ALKDALATVLGDSPGIDATNVLVQTLARTKSAAIFDQLLRRPDSSLALLAALQAGKVNLADLGPGNVARLRTHPNRRVAREAADLLATLNPQTRQKDELVVKLTPEVEKPGDLVKGKVLFNGACAICHKFGDLGVRDVGPPLVGMGAHGPAELLVHIIDPNREVDPSFWQWNITTRQGETLVGVIVSENAASLTLRNQGGDTEVRKADVATRENTRRSLMPEGLEGLGAEGLRDLLAFMCAGEQNFRVLDLRDAYTADSRRGMFRREEDAEQSVSPHRFGNVTVAGVPFFIMDPARSPNGRSVVALKGGPGTDNFSEEFPRRVTITTTATAASLHFLGGVGGWAWPYGGDRLKDLPALKVVVLFADGTREEFTLKNGEHFADYNGRAAVPLSADAGDLVRRGQLRYFGLNLGRKAALQQVVLESFDNDIAPVTVAVTASSSPISNLKSESSDSPPDSPKAGGRNDRPLPPIEEVRWEAGQTRVLLIGGGSSHKFAELFGTTDGATLRTAGFTVHYTEDRDQAAAALAGADVAVVSVNRMFFDIPAYRQALFAFAAAGKGLVLMHPGTWYAYPRWPEFNAQLVGGGARGHDKLGPFSLHVLKADHPIMRGVPAKFEVVDELYYLNAEPEKIPPGTAPIEVLAETSPSIKYKQPHPAVWITRHDHARIVGLTLGHDERVHDHPAFQAILRNAVRWVSRK
;
A
#
# COMPACT_ATOMS: atom_id res chain seq x y z
N ALA A 1 -12.71 12.64 36.55
CA ALA A 1 -14.04 12.04 36.62
C ALA A 1 -15.13 13.10 36.76
N LEU A 2 -15.45 13.62 37.97
CA LEU A 2 -16.55 14.58 38.13
C LEU A 2 -16.32 15.91 37.40
N LYS A 3 -15.08 16.45 37.45
CA LYS A 3 -14.71 17.68 36.74
C LYS A 3 -14.82 17.54 35.22
N ASP A 4 -14.41 16.40 34.68
CA ASP A 4 -14.48 16.13 33.24
C ASP A 4 -15.93 15.94 32.78
N ALA A 5 -16.75 15.25 33.59
CA ALA A 5 -18.18 15.12 33.34
C ALA A 5 -18.89 16.48 33.34
N LEU A 6 -18.57 17.36 34.30
CA LEU A 6 -19.08 18.73 34.36
C LEU A 6 -18.64 19.56 33.15
N ALA A 7 -17.38 19.43 32.71
CA ALA A 7 -16.89 20.09 31.52
C ALA A 7 -17.67 19.64 30.28
N THR A 8 -17.91 18.34 30.12
CA THR A 8 -18.72 17.79 29.02
C THR A 8 -20.14 18.32 29.04
N VAL A 9 -20.81 18.29 30.20
CA VAL A 9 -22.18 18.83 30.35
C VAL A 9 -22.24 20.31 29.98
N LEU A 10 -21.26 21.12 30.40
CA LEU A 10 -21.18 22.53 30.03
C LEU A 10 -20.88 22.75 28.54
N GLY A 11 -20.05 21.89 27.95
CA GLY A 11 -19.77 21.89 26.51
C GLY A 11 -21.00 21.59 25.66
N ASP A 12 -21.83 20.66 26.14
CA ASP A 12 -23.06 20.25 25.46
C ASP A 12 -24.23 21.23 25.70
N SER A 13 -24.17 22.04 26.76
CA SER A 13 -25.23 23.01 27.12
C SER A 13 -25.20 24.27 26.23
N PRO A 14 -26.23 24.54 25.40
CA PRO A 14 -26.28 25.75 24.58
C PRO A 14 -26.42 27.01 25.46
N GLY A 15 -25.71 28.08 25.13
CA GLY A 15 -25.83 29.36 25.83
C GLY A 15 -24.51 30.10 26.05
N ILE A 16 -24.61 31.43 26.16
CA ILE A 16 -23.45 32.31 26.35
C ILE A 16 -22.83 32.15 27.75
N ASP A 17 -23.63 31.84 28.76
CA ASP A 17 -23.16 31.67 30.15
C ASP A 17 -22.29 30.43 30.30
N ALA A 18 -22.72 29.30 29.73
CA ALA A 18 -21.92 28.06 29.71
C ALA A 18 -20.60 28.28 28.97
N THR A 19 -20.64 29.00 27.84
CA THR A 19 -19.44 29.37 27.07
C THR A 19 -18.50 30.27 27.87
N ASN A 20 -19.02 31.28 28.56
CA ASN A 20 -18.22 32.19 29.38
C ASN A 20 -17.54 31.44 30.55
N VAL A 21 -18.27 30.52 31.19
CA VAL A 21 -17.71 29.67 32.25
C VAL A 21 -16.57 28.81 31.71
N LEU A 22 -16.73 28.20 30.53
CA LEU A 22 -15.68 27.41 29.89
C LEU A 22 -14.45 28.26 29.55
N VAL A 23 -14.62 29.45 28.96
CA VAL A 23 -13.51 30.36 28.64
C VAL A 23 -12.76 30.81 29.91
N GLN A 24 -13.48 31.20 30.96
CA GLN A 24 -12.86 31.58 32.24
C GLN A 24 -12.13 30.39 32.90
N THR A 25 -12.71 29.20 32.80
CA THR A 25 -12.09 27.98 33.32
C THR A 25 -10.84 27.64 32.52
N LEU A 26 -10.85 27.79 31.20
CA LEU A 26 -9.67 27.60 30.36
C LEU A 26 -8.55 28.58 30.75
N ALA A 27 -8.87 29.88 30.90
CA ALA A 27 -7.91 30.90 31.29
C ALA A 27 -7.20 30.58 32.62
N ARG A 28 -7.94 30.00 33.58
CA ARG A 28 -7.39 29.65 34.90
C ARG A 28 -6.64 28.31 34.92
N THR A 29 -7.14 27.32 34.20
CA THR A 29 -6.71 25.92 34.34
C THR A 29 -5.80 25.44 33.22
N LYS A 30 -5.80 26.12 32.07
CA LYS A 30 -5.09 25.72 30.83
C LYS A 30 -5.48 24.30 30.35
N SER A 31 -6.63 23.81 30.79
CA SER A 31 -7.08 22.43 30.61
C SER A 31 -7.37 22.11 29.15
N ALA A 32 -6.76 21.04 28.64
CA ALA A 32 -7.03 20.51 27.30
C ALA A 32 -8.50 20.10 27.15
N ALA A 33 -9.06 19.44 28.17
CA ALA A 33 -10.46 19.00 28.14
C ALA A 33 -11.44 20.18 28.01
N ILE A 34 -11.16 21.31 28.65
CA ILE A 34 -12.00 22.52 28.53
C ILE A 34 -11.86 23.16 27.15
N PHE A 35 -10.63 23.21 26.63
CA PHE A 35 -10.36 23.68 25.28
C PHE A 35 -11.11 22.83 24.23
N ASP A 36 -11.13 21.51 24.40
CA ASP A 36 -11.85 20.59 23.53
C ASP A 36 -13.36 20.86 23.53
N GLN A 37 -13.95 21.20 24.68
CA GLN A 37 -15.36 21.57 24.75
C GLN A 37 -15.66 22.88 24.01
N LEU A 38 -14.77 23.89 24.12
CA LEU A 38 -14.92 25.16 23.41
C LEU A 38 -14.85 25.01 21.89
N LEU A 39 -14.09 24.03 21.41
CA LEU A 39 -13.91 23.68 20.00
C LEU A 39 -15.07 22.94 19.35
N ARG A 40 -15.98 22.35 20.15
CA ARG A 40 -17.11 21.58 19.60
C ARG A 40 -18.12 22.45 18.87
N ARG A 41 -18.25 23.72 19.26
CA ARG A 41 -19.27 24.63 18.75
C ARG A 41 -18.67 25.91 18.19
N PRO A 42 -19.15 26.38 17.02
CA PRO A 42 -18.68 27.62 16.43
C PRO A 42 -18.77 28.82 17.38
N ASP A 43 -19.91 29.02 18.05
CA ASP A 43 -20.12 30.18 18.93
C ASP A 43 -19.17 30.17 20.13
N SER A 44 -18.91 28.99 20.71
CA SER A 44 -17.97 28.84 21.82
C SER A 44 -16.51 29.05 21.38
N SER A 45 -16.16 28.65 20.17
CA SER A 45 -14.85 28.90 19.58
C SER A 45 -14.65 30.38 19.24
N LEU A 46 -15.66 31.05 18.68
CA LEU A 46 -15.62 32.50 18.44
C LEU A 46 -15.49 33.28 19.76
N ALA A 47 -16.16 32.86 20.82
CA ALA A 47 -16.00 33.45 22.15
C ALA A 47 -14.58 33.28 22.71
N LEU A 48 -13.94 32.13 22.44
CA LEU A 48 -12.54 31.91 22.77
C LEU A 48 -11.60 32.83 21.96
N LEU A 49 -11.84 33.00 20.65
CA LEU A 49 -11.08 33.95 19.83
C LEU A 49 -11.24 35.39 20.34
N ALA A 50 -12.46 35.81 20.68
CA ALA A 50 -12.71 37.10 21.30
C ALA A 50 -11.98 37.26 22.64
N ALA A 51 -11.90 36.19 23.44
CA ALA A 51 -11.17 36.18 24.70
C ALA A 51 -9.64 36.27 24.51
N LEU A 52 -9.09 35.62 23.47
CA LEU A 52 -7.69 35.76 23.07
C LEU A 52 -7.39 37.19 22.62
N GLN A 53 -8.24 37.77 21.76
CA GLN A 53 -8.12 39.14 21.28
C GLN A 53 -8.19 40.16 22.43
N ALA A 54 -9.06 39.91 23.41
CA ALA A 54 -9.19 40.74 24.61
C ALA A 54 -8.11 40.46 25.67
N GLY A 55 -7.14 39.57 25.43
CA GLY A 55 -6.09 39.20 26.37
C GLY A 55 -6.56 38.45 27.63
N LYS A 56 -7.81 37.97 27.65
CA LYS A 56 -8.37 37.19 28.77
C LYS A 56 -7.85 35.76 28.81
N VAL A 57 -7.43 35.24 27.65
CA VAL A 57 -6.68 33.99 27.49
C VAL A 57 -5.38 34.35 26.81
N ASN A 58 -4.25 33.86 27.31
CA ASN A 58 -2.96 34.07 26.66
C ASN A 58 -2.77 33.04 25.54
N LEU A 59 -2.38 33.50 24.36
CA LEU A 59 -2.12 32.63 23.20
C LEU A 59 -1.05 31.57 23.50
N ALA A 60 -0.01 31.93 24.27
CA ALA A 60 1.06 31.01 24.65
C ALA A 60 0.56 29.82 25.47
N ASP A 61 -0.51 29.99 26.26
CA ASP A 61 -1.08 28.95 27.12
C ASP A 61 -1.87 27.89 26.34
N LEU A 62 -2.26 28.20 25.10
CA LEU A 62 -2.91 27.21 24.25
C LEU A 62 -1.91 26.18 23.75
N GLY A 63 -0.69 26.62 23.48
CA GLY A 63 0.33 25.81 22.82
C GLY A 63 0.00 25.58 21.33
N PRO A 64 1.02 25.26 20.52
CA PRO A 64 0.89 25.30 19.08
C PRO A 64 -0.14 24.32 18.49
N GLY A 65 -0.27 23.11 19.02
CA GLY A 65 -1.27 22.15 18.53
C GLY A 65 -2.70 22.68 18.63
N ASN A 66 -3.02 23.42 19.70
CA ASN A 66 -4.33 24.03 19.87
C ASN A 66 -4.51 25.30 19.02
N VAL A 67 -3.43 26.05 18.82
CA VAL A 67 -3.40 27.17 17.88
C VAL A 67 -3.68 26.68 16.45
N ALA A 68 -3.06 25.57 16.03
CA ALA A 68 -3.35 24.92 14.75
C ALA A 68 -4.82 24.51 14.66
N ARG A 69 -5.36 23.91 15.73
CA ARG A 69 -6.79 23.51 15.79
C ARG A 69 -7.77 24.66 15.63
N LEU A 70 -7.44 25.85 16.11
CA LEU A 70 -8.24 27.05 15.85
C LEU A 70 -8.16 27.49 14.38
N ARG A 71 -6.96 27.44 13.76
CA ARG A 71 -6.75 27.81 12.34
C ARG A 71 -7.45 26.87 11.36
N THR A 72 -7.54 25.59 11.70
CA THR A 72 -8.12 24.53 10.85
C THR A 72 -9.47 24.06 11.39
N HIS A 73 -10.15 24.92 12.15
CA HIS A 73 -11.46 24.62 12.73
C HIS A 73 -12.48 24.27 11.62
N PRO A 74 -13.36 23.25 11.80
CA PRO A 74 -14.26 22.80 10.72
C PRO A 74 -15.27 23.87 10.26
N ASN A 75 -15.62 24.80 11.15
CA ASN A 75 -16.33 26.03 10.79
C ASN A 75 -15.38 27.07 10.14
N ARG A 76 -15.64 27.40 8.88
CA ARG A 76 -14.82 28.32 8.06
C ARG A 76 -14.68 29.73 8.66
N ARG A 77 -15.69 30.22 9.37
CA ARG A 77 -15.64 31.55 10.00
C ARG A 77 -14.64 31.56 11.16
N VAL A 78 -14.71 30.55 12.03
CA VAL A 78 -13.75 30.38 13.13
C VAL A 78 -12.33 30.25 12.60
N ALA A 79 -12.11 29.38 11.61
CA ALA A 79 -10.79 29.18 11.00
C ALA A 79 -10.18 30.47 10.46
N ARG A 80 -10.98 31.26 9.73
CA ARG A 80 -10.56 32.56 9.18
C ARG A 80 -10.24 33.57 10.27
N GLU A 81 -11.16 33.79 11.20
CA GLU A 81 -10.97 34.75 12.30
C GLU A 81 -9.80 34.35 13.20
N ALA A 82 -9.59 33.05 13.41
CA ALA A 82 -8.42 32.54 14.10
C ALA A 82 -7.13 32.86 13.34
N ALA A 83 -7.06 32.57 12.04
CA ALA A 83 -5.88 32.87 11.23
C ALA A 83 -5.52 34.36 11.27
N ASP A 84 -6.51 35.24 11.12
CA ASP A 84 -6.33 36.70 11.14
C ASP A 84 -5.85 37.19 12.53
N LEU A 85 -6.49 36.70 13.60
CA LEU A 85 -6.13 37.05 14.98
C LEU A 85 -4.72 36.57 15.33
N LEU A 86 -4.39 35.32 14.98
CA LEU A 86 -3.10 34.71 15.29
C LEU A 86 -1.94 35.37 14.55
N ALA A 87 -2.16 35.77 13.30
CA ALA A 87 -1.19 36.56 12.54
C ALA A 87 -0.88 37.91 13.20
N THR A 88 -1.82 38.44 13.98
CA THR A 88 -1.65 39.70 14.74
C THR A 88 -0.99 39.46 16.09
N LEU A 89 -1.38 38.39 16.80
CA LEU A 89 -0.92 38.10 18.17
C LEU A 89 0.43 37.39 18.26
N ASN A 90 0.94 36.80 17.16
CA ASN A 90 2.23 36.09 17.16
C ASN A 90 3.16 36.56 16.01
N PRO A 91 3.93 37.66 16.22
CA PRO A 91 4.83 38.21 15.20
C PRO A 91 5.94 37.24 14.75
N GLN A 92 6.35 36.31 15.62
CA GLN A 92 7.38 35.30 15.32
C GLN A 92 6.88 34.30 14.27
N THR A 93 5.60 33.93 14.31
CA THR A 93 4.99 33.10 13.25
C THR A 93 4.98 33.83 11.91
N ARG A 94 4.69 35.14 11.89
CA ARG A 94 4.75 35.94 10.66
C ARG A 94 6.16 35.97 10.07
N GLN A 95 7.19 36.15 10.90
CA GLN A 95 8.59 36.13 10.45
C GLN A 95 9.00 34.76 9.89
N LYS A 96 8.55 33.67 10.52
CA LYS A 96 8.78 32.30 10.01
C LYS A 96 8.03 32.05 8.70
N ASP A 97 6.78 32.52 8.57
CA ASP A 97 6.02 32.44 7.32
C ASP A 97 6.72 33.19 6.18
N GLU A 98 7.20 34.42 6.43
CA GLU A 98 8.00 35.20 5.48
C GLU A 98 9.30 34.47 5.09
N LEU A 99 9.96 33.83 6.06
CA LEU A 99 11.17 33.06 5.82
C LEU A 99 10.91 31.80 4.99
N VAL A 100 9.84 31.06 5.28
CA VAL A 100 9.40 29.92 4.46
C VAL A 100 9.13 30.36 3.03
N VAL A 101 8.37 31.45 2.83
CA VAL A 101 8.09 31.99 1.49
C VAL A 101 9.38 32.34 0.75
N LYS A 102 10.33 32.98 1.45
CA LYS A 102 11.63 33.35 0.88
C LYS A 102 12.49 32.14 0.50
N LEU A 103 12.50 31.09 1.32
CA LEU A 103 13.38 29.92 1.15
C LEU A 103 12.79 28.83 0.26
N THR A 104 11.45 28.76 0.14
CA THR A 104 10.75 27.78 -0.71
C THR A 104 11.33 27.67 -2.12
N PRO A 105 11.47 28.77 -2.90
CA PRO A 105 12.01 28.66 -4.26
C PRO A 105 13.49 28.23 -4.29
N GLU A 106 14.24 28.41 -3.20
CA GLU A 106 15.64 27.98 -3.12
C GLU A 106 15.76 26.48 -2.84
N VAL A 107 14.92 25.94 -1.94
CA VAL A 107 14.97 24.52 -1.56
C VAL A 107 14.33 23.59 -2.60
N GLU A 108 13.51 24.13 -3.49
CA GLU A 108 12.97 23.37 -4.63
C GLU A 108 13.97 23.17 -5.78
N LYS A 109 15.12 23.87 -5.75
CA LYS A 109 16.20 23.66 -6.72
C LYS A 109 16.91 22.33 -6.44
N PRO A 110 17.56 21.72 -7.44
CA PRO A 110 18.41 20.55 -7.23
C PRO A 110 19.48 20.81 -6.16
N GLY A 111 19.62 19.89 -5.21
CA GLY A 111 20.61 19.95 -4.12
C GLY A 111 21.63 18.81 -4.18
N ASP A 112 22.70 18.95 -3.40
CA ASP A 112 23.76 17.96 -3.24
C ASP A 112 23.39 16.90 -2.19
N LEU A 113 23.17 15.67 -2.64
CA LEU A 113 22.76 14.56 -1.77
C LEU A 113 23.83 14.15 -0.74
N VAL A 114 25.11 14.30 -1.08
CA VAL A 114 26.22 13.93 -0.21
C VAL A 114 26.35 14.94 0.93
N LYS A 115 26.33 16.24 0.60
CA LYS A 115 26.28 17.31 1.61
C LYS A 115 25.01 17.21 2.45
N GLY A 116 23.86 16.95 1.82
CA GLY A 116 22.59 16.75 2.50
C GLY A 116 22.62 15.63 3.53
N LYS A 117 23.24 14.49 3.20
CA LYS A 117 23.43 13.37 4.14
C LYS A 117 24.30 13.77 5.34
N VAL A 118 25.37 14.55 5.12
CA VAL A 118 26.23 15.06 6.20
C VAL A 118 25.44 15.99 7.12
N LEU A 119 24.65 16.92 6.56
CA LEU A 119 23.80 17.83 7.30
C LEU A 119 22.72 17.08 8.11
N PHE A 120 22.09 16.08 7.50
CA PHE A 120 21.12 15.22 8.20
C PHE A 120 21.74 14.54 9.41
N ASN A 121 22.93 13.95 9.26
CA ASN A 121 23.64 13.31 10.36
C ASN A 121 24.01 14.29 11.47
N GLY A 122 24.37 15.53 11.13
CA GLY A 122 24.74 16.56 12.11
C GLY A 122 23.56 17.18 12.85
N ALA A 123 22.42 17.39 12.18
CA ALA A 123 21.31 18.18 12.70
C ALA A 123 20.05 17.36 13.05
N CYS A 124 19.78 16.27 12.34
CA CYS A 124 18.50 15.55 12.42
C CYS A 124 18.62 14.16 13.07
N ALA A 125 19.71 13.45 12.81
CA ALA A 125 19.93 12.06 13.22
C ALA A 125 20.00 11.84 14.75
N ILE A 126 20.20 12.92 15.53
CA ILE A 126 20.17 12.86 16.99
C ILE A 126 18.77 12.56 17.54
N CYS A 127 17.74 13.02 16.84
CA CYS A 127 16.34 12.88 17.26
C CYS A 127 15.51 11.97 16.36
N HIS A 128 15.86 11.86 15.07
CA HIS A 128 15.06 11.17 14.06
C HIS A 128 15.81 10.02 13.41
N LYS A 129 15.09 8.93 13.14
CA LYS A 129 15.54 7.86 12.24
C LYS A 129 15.17 8.12 10.80
N PHE A 130 16.09 7.81 9.88
CA PHE A 130 15.89 7.86 8.43
C PHE A 130 16.66 6.73 7.76
N GLY A 131 15.95 5.64 7.43
CA GLY A 131 16.59 4.38 7.06
C GLY A 131 17.45 3.85 8.21
N ASP A 132 18.71 3.53 7.90
CA ASP A 132 19.71 3.09 8.88
C ASP A 132 20.41 4.26 9.60
N LEU A 133 20.07 5.52 9.26
CA LEU A 133 20.61 6.70 9.93
C LEU A 133 19.75 7.07 11.14
N GLY A 134 20.41 7.62 12.16
CA GLY A 134 19.76 8.06 13.39
C GLY A 134 19.98 7.11 14.55
N VAL A 135 20.17 7.68 15.74
CA VAL A 135 20.56 6.91 16.94
C VAL A 135 19.40 6.65 17.89
N ARG A 136 18.34 7.47 17.85
CA ARG A 136 17.23 7.45 18.82
C ARG A 136 15.91 7.86 18.18
N ASP A 137 14.82 7.35 18.73
CA ASP A 137 13.44 7.71 18.34
C ASP A 137 12.90 8.76 19.31
N VAL A 138 13.47 9.97 19.28
CA VAL A 138 12.99 11.11 20.07
C VAL A 138 11.86 11.83 19.33
N GLY A 139 12.05 12.07 18.03
CA GLY A 139 11.05 12.54 17.10
C GLY A 139 10.51 11.39 16.24
N PRO A 140 9.49 11.65 15.39
CA PRO A 140 8.92 10.65 14.50
C PRO A 140 9.94 10.10 13.50
N PRO A 141 9.79 8.84 13.04
CA PRO A 141 10.60 8.31 11.95
C PRO A 141 10.34 9.09 10.66
N LEU A 142 11.40 9.39 9.91
CA LEU A 142 11.34 10.21 8.71
C LEU A 142 11.32 9.40 7.40
N VAL A 143 11.32 8.07 7.49
CA VAL A 143 11.16 7.20 6.31
C VAL A 143 9.82 7.53 5.61
N GLY A 144 9.87 7.74 4.30
CA GLY A 144 8.71 8.13 3.49
C GLY A 144 8.36 9.62 3.52
N MET A 145 8.90 10.41 4.47
CA MET A 145 8.61 11.85 4.56
C MET A 145 9.07 12.64 3.32
N GLY A 146 10.04 12.12 2.58
CA GLY A 146 10.51 12.71 1.32
C GLY A 146 9.39 12.93 0.29
N ALA A 147 8.32 12.12 0.32
CA ALA A 147 7.18 12.26 -0.58
C ALA A 147 6.31 13.50 -0.28
N HIS A 148 6.46 14.14 0.88
CA HIS A 148 5.86 15.46 1.15
C HIS A 148 6.64 16.60 0.46
N GLY A 149 7.85 16.31 0.00
CA GLY A 149 8.72 17.20 -0.78
C GLY A 149 9.25 18.42 -0.03
N PRO A 150 10.16 19.18 -0.66
CA PRO A 150 11.01 20.15 0.04
C PRO A 150 10.22 21.32 0.63
N ALA A 151 9.26 21.90 -0.11
CA ALA A 151 8.49 23.05 0.36
C ALA A 151 7.67 22.76 1.63
N GLU A 152 7.08 21.57 1.73
CA GLU A 152 6.27 21.20 2.92
C GLU A 152 7.18 20.85 4.09
N LEU A 153 8.23 20.06 3.85
CA LEU A 153 9.20 19.72 4.88
C LEU A 153 9.92 20.95 5.44
N LEU A 154 10.20 21.95 4.60
CA LEU A 154 10.78 23.23 5.02
C LEU A 154 9.94 23.91 6.11
N VAL A 155 8.61 23.87 6.00
CA VAL A 155 7.72 24.46 7.01
C VAL A 155 7.97 23.86 8.38
N HIS A 156 8.10 22.53 8.46
CA HIS A 156 8.33 21.82 9.72
C HIS A 156 9.76 22.00 10.24
N ILE A 157 10.73 22.31 9.38
CA ILE A 157 12.11 22.60 9.80
C ILE A 157 12.23 24.04 10.35
N ILE A 158 11.61 25.01 9.69
CA ILE A 158 11.64 26.43 10.08
C ILE A 158 10.73 26.70 11.28
N ASP A 159 9.58 26.04 11.31
CA ASP A 159 8.63 26.15 12.40
C ASP A 159 8.23 24.75 12.93
N PRO A 160 9.11 24.08 13.70
CA PRO A 160 8.81 22.77 14.27
C PRO A 160 7.65 22.78 15.25
N ASN A 161 7.25 23.98 15.72
CA ASN A 161 6.09 24.19 16.54
C ASN A 161 4.82 24.44 15.71
N ARG A 162 4.84 24.53 14.39
CA ARG A 162 3.62 24.83 13.61
C ARG A 162 2.55 23.76 13.80
N GLU A 163 2.98 22.51 13.84
CA GLU A 163 2.15 21.33 13.98
C GLU A 163 2.96 20.26 14.71
N VAL A 164 2.50 19.91 15.92
CA VAL A 164 3.20 18.95 16.77
C VAL A 164 2.24 17.84 17.10
N ASP A 165 2.58 16.64 16.66
CA ASP A 165 1.87 15.42 17.02
C ASP A 165 1.85 15.25 18.55
N PRO A 166 0.68 14.99 19.16
CA PRO A 166 0.56 14.87 20.61
C PRO A 166 1.49 13.84 21.25
N SER A 167 1.87 12.78 20.52
CA SER A 167 2.79 11.73 20.96
C SER A 167 4.22 12.24 21.13
N PHE A 168 4.54 13.38 20.51
CA PHE A 168 5.85 14.02 20.51
C PHE A 168 5.82 15.39 21.20
N TRP A 169 4.74 15.70 21.94
CA TRP A 169 4.72 16.88 22.80
C TRP A 169 5.81 16.79 23.88
N GLN A 170 6.53 17.88 24.06
CA GLN A 170 7.47 18.01 25.15
C GLN A 170 6.72 18.04 26.50
N TRP A 171 7.25 17.27 27.43
CA TRP A 171 6.86 17.25 28.83
C TRP A 171 7.98 17.80 29.69
N ASN A 172 7.61 18.67 30.63
CA ASN A 172 8.46 19.08 31.75
C ASN A 172 7.96 18.35 33.00
N ILE A 173 8.79 17.50 33.58
CA ILE A 173 8.50 16.75 34.81
C ILE A 173 9.40 17.28 35.91
N THR A 174 8.81 17.93 36.92
CA THR A 174 9.54 18.31 38.13
C THR A 174 9.35 17.25 39.19
N THR A 175 10.45 16.70 39.70
CA THR A 175 10.45 15.70 40.77
C THR A 175 10.26 16.36 42.13
N ARG A 176 9.87 15.58 43.15
CA ARG A 176 9.76 16.03 44.54
C ARG A 176 11.11 16.45 45.15
N GLN A 177 12.21 16.06 44.52
CA GLN A 177 13.56 16.47 44.90
C GLN A 177 13.99 17.79 44.22
N GLY A 178 13.12 18.38 43.39
CA GLY A 178 13.36 19.66 42.72
C GLY A 178 14.05 19.56 41.36
N GLU A 179 14.34 18.35 40.88
CA GLU A 179 14.91 18.13 39.54
C GLU A 179 13.85 18.35 38.47
N THR A 180 14.17 19.07 37.39
CA THR A 180 13.30 19.20 36.22
C THR A 180 13.85 18.41 35.05
N LEU A 181 13.10 17.41 34.62
CA LEU A 181 13.38 16.56 33.48
C LEU A 181 12.53 16.99 32.29
N VAL A 182 13.13 17.00 31.09
CA VAL A 182 12.47 17.42 29.85
C VAL A 182 12.59 16.32 28.81
N GLY A 183 11.49 15.95 28.16
CA GLY A 183 11.48 14.95 27.10
C GLY A 183 10.08 14.61 26.59
N VAL A 184 10.00 13.61 25.70
CA VAL A 184 8.73 13.01 25.27
C VAL A 184 8.44 11.76 26.11
N ILE A 185 7.18 11.51 26.45
CA ILE A 185 6.80 10.29 27.19
C ILE A 185 6.65 9.14 26.20
N VAL A 186 7.55 8.15 26.25
CA VAL A 186 7.56 7.00 25.33
C VAL A 186 6.85 5.77 25.87
N SER A 187 6.70 5.69 27.19
CA SER A 187 5.90 4.66 27.87
C SER A 187 5.44 5.15 29.23
N GLU A 188 4.25 4.75 29.64
CA GLU A 188 3.70 5.05 30.95
C GLU A 188 2.86 3.86 31.44
N ASN A 189 3.09 3.43 32.69
CA ASN A 189 2.29 2.41 33.36
C ASN A 189 1.78 2.95 34.71
N ALA A 190 1.21 2.10 35.58
CA ALA A 190 0.66 2.54 36.86
C ALA A 190 1.72 3.08 37.85
N ALA A 191 2.97 2.62 37.75
CA ALA A 191 4.06 2.93 38.69
C ALA A 191 5.07 3.97 38.17
N SER A 192 5.38 3.95 36.87
CA SER A 192 6.42 4.80 36.27
C SER A 192 6.03 5.36 34.90
N LEU A 193 6.75 6.39 34.50
CA LEU A 193 6.79 6.93 33.13
C LEU A 193 8.23 6.97 32.65
N THR A 194 8.44 6.79 31.35
CA THR A 194 9.75 6.90 30.72
C THR A 194 9.76 8.14 29.84
N LEU A 195 10.64 9.09 30.18
CA LEU A 195 10.94 10.24 29.34
C LEU A 195 12.09 9.90 28.41
N ARG A 196 12.00 10.32 27.15
CA ARG A 196 13.08 10.26 26.18
C ARG A 196 13.46 11.64 25.69
N ASN A 197 14.75 11.91 25.61
CA ASN A 197 15.30 13.10 24.98
C ASN A 197 16.61 12.75 24.23
N GLN A 198 17.30 13.76 23.72
CA GLN A 198 18.58 13.59 23.02
C GLN A 198 19.66 12.89 23.87
N GLY A 199 19.61 13.02 25.20
CA GLY A 199 20.58 12.43 26.12
C GLY A 199 20.30 10.97 26.49
N GLY A 200 19.04 10.53 26.43
CA GLY A 200 18.70 9.22 26.97
C GLY A 200 17.23 8.97 27.23
N ASP A 201 16.98 7.74 27.70
CA ASP A 201 15.74 7.39 28.36
C ASP A 201 15.95 7.57 29.87
N THR A 202 14.99 8.19 30.54
CA THR A 202 14.96 8.38 31.99
C THR A 202 13.64 7.86 32.52
N GLU A 203 13.69 6.82 33.35
CA GLU A 203 12.51 6.32 34.05
C GLU A 203 12.25 7.15 35.31
N VAL A 204 11.03 7.66 35.45
CA VAL A 204 10.57 8.45 36.59
C VAL A 204 9.41 7.72 37.26
N ARG A 205 9.56 7.37 38.54
CA ARG A 205 8.45 6.81 39.32
C ARG A 205 7.40 7.90 39.53
N LYS A 206 6.11 7.56 39.33
CA LYS A 206 5.01 8.51 39.51
C LYS A 206 4.93 9.08 40.93
N ALA A 207 5.34 8.29 41.92
CA ALA A 207 5.42 8.73 43.32
C ALA A 207 6.41 9.90 43.51
N ASP A 208 7.46 9.96 42.68
CA ASP A 208 8.52 10.97 42.76
C ASP A 208 8.18 12.23 41.95
N VAL A 209 7.09 12.25 41.17
CA VAL A 209 6.64 13.41 40.40
C VAL A 209 5.95 14.43 41.31
N ALA A 210 6.45 15.66 41.35
CA ALA A 210 5.80 16.79 42.00
C ALA A 210 4.84 17.50 41.05
N THR A 211 5.31 17.85 39.85
CA THR A 211 4.49 18.45 38.80
C THR A 211 4.82 17.82 37.46
N ARG A 212 3.82 17.82 36.58
CA ARG A 212 3.99 17.48 35.16
C ARG A 212 3.30 18.53 34.32
N GLU A 213 4.00 19.05 33.35
CA GLU A 213 3.51 20.06 32.42
C GLU A 213 3.72 19.55 31.01
N ASN A 214 2.63 19.51 30.24
CA ASN A 214 2.70 19.29 28.81
C ASN A 214 2.76 20.67 28.14
N THR A 215 3.87 20.98 27.49
CA THR A 215 4.07 22.29 26.85
C THR A 215 3.29 22.43 25.55
N ARG A 216 2.83 21.30 25.00
CA ARG A 216 2.23 21.15 23.66
C ARG A 216 3.13 21.65 22.53
N ARG A 217 4.42 21.84 22.81
CA ARG A 217 5.47 22.25 21.87
C ARG A 217 6.29 21.04 21.45
N SER A 218 6.99 21.19 20.33
CA SER A 218 7.95 20.21 19.84
C SER A 218 9.22 20.26 20.67
N LEU A 219 9.84 19.09 20.89
CA LEU A 219 11.19 18.98 21.43
C LEU A 219 12.27 19.27 20.35
N MET A 220 11.87 19.37 19.07
CA MET A 220 12.77 19.75 17.98
C MET A 220 13.23 21.21 18.17
N PRO A 221 14.54 21.49 18.04
CA PRO A 221 15.06 22.84 18.21
C PRO A 221 14.60 23.77 17.09
N GLU A 222 14.37 25.04 17.43
CA GLU A 222 14.20 26.12 16.46
C GLU A 222 15.58 26.66 16.03
N GLY A 223 15.65 27.44 14.94
CA GLY A 223 16.90 28.03 14.47
C GLY A 223 17.61 27.26 13.36
N LEU A 224 16.99 26.22 12.80
CA LEU A 224 17.56 25.41 11.71
C LEU A 224 17.67 26.18 10.38
N GLU A 225 17.05 27.34 10.26
CA GLU A 225 17.32 28.31 9.19
C GLU A 225 18.79 28.75 9.15
N GLY A 226 19.53 28.59 10.25
CA GLY A 226 20.97 28.84 10.34
C GLY A 226 21.80 27.95 9.41
N LEU A 227 21.24 26.85 8.89
CA LEU A 227 21.86 26.05 7.82
C LEU A 227 21.97 26.82 6.49
N GLY A 228 21.25 27.93 6.34
CA GLY A 228 21.21 28.74 5.12
C GLY A 228 20.44 28.06 3.99
N ALA A 229 20.18 28.81 2.92
CA ALA A 229 19.39 28.33 1.79
C ALA A 229 20.04 27.10 1.09
N GLU A 230 21.36 27.10 0.92
CA GLU A 230 22.10 25.96 0.34
C GLU A 230 22.03 24.73 1.26
N GLY A 231 22.28 24.89 2.55
CA GLY A 231 22.25 23.76 3.48
C GLY A 231 20.86 23.14 3.60
N LEU A 232 19.81 23.97 3.66
CA LEU A 232 18.42 23.48 3.67
C LEU A 232 18.05 22.79 2.35
N ARG A 233 18.47 23.33 1.21
CA ARG A 233 18.26 22.70 -0.11
C ARG A 233 18.90 21.33 -0.18
N ASP A 234 20.17 21.22 0.21
CA ASP A 234 20.91 19.96 0.14
C ASP A 234 20.33 18.92 1.13
N LEU A 235 20.00 19.33 2.35
CA LEU A 235 19.32 18.50 3.36
C LEU A 235 17.99 17.96 2.82
N LEU A 236 17.14 18.84 2.29
CA LEU A 236 15.83 18.45 1.76
C LEU A 236 15.97 17.61 0.50
N ALA A 237 16.94 17.88 -0.37
CA ALA A 237 17.23 17.06 -1.54
C ALA A 237 17.61 15.63 -1.12
N PHE A 238 18.43 15.45 -0.08
CA PHE A 238 18.75 14.15 0.50
C PHE A 238 17.53 13.45 1.07
N MET A 239 16.72 14.13 1.87
CA MET A 239 15.50 13.56 2.47
C MET A 239 14.47 13.16 1.41
N CYS A 240 14.38 13.91 0.31
CA CYS A 240 13.44 13.64 -0.78
C CYS A 240 13.97 12.64 -1.81
N ALA A 241 15.29 12.34 -1.82
CA ALA A 241 15.96 11.61 -2.90
C ALA A 241 15.30 10.28 -3.28
N GLY A 242 14.89 9.47 -2.30
CA GLY A 242 14.25 8.17 -2.53
C GLY A 242 12.84 8.25 -3.08
N GLU A 243 12.19 9.41 -3.00
CA GLU A 243 10.78 9.62 -3.33
C GLU A 243 10.59 10.80 -4.31
N GLN A 244 11.64 11.26 -5.00
CA GLN A 244 11.64 12.41 -5.94
C GLN A 244 10.52 12.32 -7.01
N ASN A 245 10.06 11.11 -7.30
CA ASN A 245 9.01 10.87 -8.29
C ASN A 245 7.59 11.02 -7.73
N PHE A 246 7.40 11.12 -6.42
CA PHE A 246 6.10 11.18 -5.78
C PHE A 246 5.93 12.45 -4.95
N ARG A 247 4.71 12.96 -4.94
CA ARG A 247 4.29 14.08 -4.09
C ARG A 247 2.94 13.76 -3.46
N VAL A 248 2.92 13.46 -2.16
CA VAL A 248 1.68 13.31 -1.41
C VAL A 248 0.93 14.64 -1.44
N LEU A 249 -0.37 14.60 -1.71
CA LEU A 249 -1.21 15.79 -1.70
C LEU A 249 -1.76 16.03 -0.29
N ASP A 250 -1.78 17.29 0.15
CA ASP A 250 -2.39 17.68 1.42
C ASP A 250 -3.91 17.77 1.29
N LEU A 251 -4.61 16.85 1.96
CA LEU A 251 -6.08 16.75 1.93
C LEU A 251 -6.76 17.40 3.15
N ARG A 252 -6.02 18.05 4.06
CA ARG A 252 -6.58 18.52 5.34
C ARG A 252 -7.81 19.41 5.19
N ASP A 253 -7.79 20.33 4.23
CA ASP A 253 -8.93 21.21 3.94
C ASP A 253 -10.05 20.52 3.12
N ALA A 254 -9.74 19.39 2.50
CA ALA A 254 -10.66 18.61 1.68
C ALA A 254 -11.39 17.50 2.45
N TYR A 255 -10.89 17.08 3.63
CA TYR A 255 -11.53 16.03 4.43
C TYR A 255 -12.94 16.43 4.87
N THR A 256 -13.88 15.48 4.74
CA THR A 256 -15.31 15.69 5.00
C THR A 256 -15.85 14.82 6.14
N ALA A 257 -15.23 13.67 6.41
CA ALA A 257 -15.73 12.68 7.38
C ALA A 257 -14.65 12.21 8.38
N ASP A 258 -15.11 11.86 9.59
CA ASP A 258 -14.32 11.18 10.62
C ASP A 258 -14.38 9.66 10.40
N SER A 259 -13.23 9.02 10.16
CA SER A 259 -13.14 7.58 9.88
C SER A 259 -13.49 6.65 11.06
N ARG A 260 -13.81 7.21 12.23
CA ARG A 260 -14.29 6.47 13.41
C ARG A 260 -15.83 6.44 13.51
N ARG A 261 -16.53 7.21 12.69
CA ARG A 261 -18.00 7.34 12.69
C ARG A 261 -18.60 6.77 11.40
N GLY A 262 -19.90 6.50 11.42
CA GLY A 262 -20.62 6.03 10.23
C GLY A 262 -20.64 7.09 9.11
N MET A 263 -20.50 6.65 7.87
CA MET A 263 -20.41 7.52 6.68
C MET A 263 -21.61 7.38 5.74
N PHE A 264 -22.40 6.32 5.85
CA PHE A 264 -23.44 6.00 4.85
C PHE A 264 -24.84 6.24 5.40
N ARG A 265 -25.48 5.24 6.01
CA ARG A 265 -26.88 5.41 6.45
C ARG A 265 -27.05 6.35 7.64
N ARG A 266 -26.20 6.21 8.67
CA ARG A 266 -26.31 6.93 9.94
C ARG A 266 -24.92 7.20 10.49
N GLU A 267 -24.75 8.34 11.16
CA GLU A 267 -23.46 8.75 11.72
C GLU A 267 -23.06 7.91 12.95
N GLU A 268 -24.04 7.43 13.71
CA GLU A 268 -23.83 6.62 14.91
C GLU A 268 -23.40 5.18 14.60
N ASP A 269 -23.64 4.71 13.37
CA ASP A 269 -23.31 3.35 12.95
C ASP A 269 -21.87 3.27 12.44
N ALA A 270 -20.93 3.19 13.38
CA ALA A 270 -19.50 3.13 13.09
C ALA A 270 -19.10 1.92 12.21
N GLU A 271 -19.93 0.88 12.11
CA GLU A 271 -19.66 -0.25 11.22
C GLU A 271 -19.81 0.13 9.74
N GLN A 272 -20.60 1.17 9.44
CA GLN A 272 -20.79 1.70 8.10
C GLN A 272 -19.76 2.78 7.76
N SER A 273 -18.48 2.46 7.93
CA SER A 273 -17.36 3.38 7.73
C SER A 273 -16.19 2.74 6.97
N VAL A 274 -15.42 3.57 6.28
CA VAL A 274 -14.06 3.20 5.87
C VAL A 274 -13.15 3.54 7.04
N SER A 275 -12.65 2.52 7.75
CA SER A 275 -11.95 2.68 9.03
C SER A 275 -10.49 2.23 8.95
N PRO A 276 -9.56 3.09 8.48
CA PRO A 276 -8.14 2.79 8.52
C PRO A 276 -7.67 2.42 9.93
N HIS A 277 -6.77 1.44 10.03
CA HIS A 277 -6.09 1.10 11.29
C HIS A 277 -4.58 1.36 11.24
N ARG A 278 -4.07 1.78 10.08
CA ARG A 278 -2.72 2.30 9.90
C ARG A 278 -2.80 3.76 9.50
N PHE A 279 -1.99 4.59 10.15
CA PHE A 279 -1.96 6.04 9.96
C PHE A 279 -0.54 6.52 9.69
N GLY A 280 -0.41 7.73 9.16
CA GLY A 280 0.86 8.29 8.72
C GLY A 280 1.28 7.76 7.34
N ASN A 281 2.59 7.71 7.10
CA ASN A 281 3.13 7.24 5.83
C ASN A 281 2.91 5.74 5.65
N VAL A 282 2.27 5.38 4.54
CA VAL A 282 2.08 4.00 4.10
C VAL A 282 2.50 3.86 2.65
N THR A 283 2.95 2.67 2.25
CA THR A 283 3.30 2.39 0.86
C THR A 283 2.36 1.33 0.31
N VAL A 284 1.69 1.64 -0.81
CA VAL A 284 0.79 0.73 -1.52
C VAL A 284 1.24 0.63 -2.97
N ALA A 285 1.51 -0.60 -3.44
CA ALA A 285 2.03 -0.84 -4.79
C ALA A 285 3.28 -0.01 -5.15
N GLY A 286 4.15 0.25 -4.17
CA GLY A 286 5.36 1.08 -4.35
C GLY A 286 5.11 2.58 -4.38
N VAL A 287 3.87 3.03 -4.14
CA VAL A 287 3.49 4.45 -4.09
C VAL A 287 3.33 4.87 -2.63
N PRO A 288 3.99 5.95 -2.18
CA PRO A 288 3.80 6.50 -0.84
C PRO A 288 2.46 7.23 -0.74
N PHE A 289 1.75 7.05 0.36
CA PHE A 289 0.52 7.77 0.72
C PHE A 289 0.61 8.21 2.18
N PHE A 290 -0.10 9.27 2.53
CA PHE A 290 -0.29 9.68 3.91
C PHE A 290 -1.75 9.46 4.33
N ILE A 291 -1.98 8.64 5.35
CA ILE A 291 -3.31 8.41 5.92
C ILE A 291 -3.44 9.24 7.21
N MET A 292 -4.35 10.22 7.22
CA MET A 292 -4.60 11.05 8.39
C MET A 292 -5.21 10.24 9.54
N ASP A 293 -4.62 10.35 10.74
CA ASP A 293 -5.24 9.84 11.97
C ASP A 293 -6.34 10.81 12.43
N PRO A 294 -7.61 10.38 12.53
CA PRO A 294 -8.68 11.24 13.03
C PRO A 294 -8.44 11.77 14.45
N ALA A 295 -7.67 11.07 15.28
CA ALA A 295 -7.30 11.57 16.61
C ALA A 295 -6.29 12.73 16.54
N ARG A 296 -5.54 12.83 15.44
CA ARG A 296 -4.54 13.88 15.17
C ARG A 296 -5.09 14.97 14.25
N SER A 297 -6.19 14.69 13.56
CA SER A 297 -6.89 15.68 12.75
C SER A 297 -7.52 16.76 13.65
N PRO A 298 -7.28 18.04 13.35
CA PRO A 298 -7.81 19.14 14.14
C PRO A 298 -9.32 19.16 14.35
N ASN A 299 -10.06 18.61 13.40
CA ASN A 299 -11.51 18.58 13.36
C ASN A 299 -12.07 17.15 13.36
N GLY A 300 -11.23 16.14 13.62
CA GLY A 300 -11.58 14.71 13.59
C GLY A 300 -11.70 14.12 12.18
N ARG A 301 -11.78 14.94 11.12
CA ARG A 301 -11.98 14.47 9.75
C ARG A 301 -10.67 13.95 9.17
N SER A 302 -10.73 12.81 8.52
CA SER A 302 -9.54 12.06 8.06
C SER A 302 -9.71 11.44 6.68
N VAL A 303 -10.92 11.47 6.10
CA VAL A 303 -11.20 10.97 4.76
C VAL A 303 -12.16 11.91 4.02
N VAL A 304 -12.18 11.79 2.69
CA VAL A 304 -13.12 12.49 1.81
C VAL A 304 -14.25 11.52 1.45
N ALA A 305 -15.39 11.65 2.11
CA ALA A 305 -16.67 11.08 1.68
C ALA A 305 -17.52 12.16 0.97
N LEU A 306 -18.11 11.83 -0.17
CA LEU A 306 -18.94 12.75 -0.94
C LEU A 306 -20.39 12.27 -1.03
N LYS A 307 -21.29 13.20 -1.39
CA LYS A 307 -22.73 12.99 -1.46
C LYS A 307 -23.15 11.82 -2.37
N GLY A 308 -24.13 11.03 -1.94
CA GLY A 308 -24.79 10.00 -2.72
C GLY A 308 -25.46 8.93 -1.84
N GLY A 309 -26.09 7.94 -2.47
CA GLY A 309 -26.80 6.84 -1.84
C GLY A 309 -28.21 6.65 -2.42
N PRO A 310 -28.82 5.46 -2.29
CA PRO A 310 -30.08 5.11 -2.97
C PRO A 310 -31.34 5.75 -2.35
N GLY A 311 -31.20 6.82 -1.55
CA GLY A 311 -32.31 7.47 -0.86
C GLY A 311 -31.91 8.80 -0.23
N THR A 312 -32.91 9.65 0.04
CA THR A 312 -32.74 11.04 0.50
C THR A 312 -32.46 11.18 2.00
N ASP A 313 -32.61 10.10 2.76
CA ASP A 313 -32.55 10.13 4.24
C ASP A 313 -31.25 9.48 4.77
N ASN A 314 -30.28 9.23 3.89
CA ASN A 314 -28.97 8.70 4.28
C ASN A 314 -28.08 9.82 4.82
N PHE A 315 -27.29 9.56 5.86
CA PHE A 315 -26.31 10.51 6.36
C PHE A 315 -25.30 10.98 5.30
N SER A 316 -24.96 10.13 4.33
CA SER A 316 -24.12 10.50 3.18
C SER A 316 -24.67 11.68 2.35
N GLU A 317 -25.96 12.00 2.44
CA GLU A 317 -26.56 13.15 1.76
C GLU A 317 -26.12 14.50 2.31
N GLU A 318 -25.60 14.54 3.54
CA GLU A 318 -25.09 15.76 4.20
C GLU A 318 -23.69 16.14 3.71
N PHE A 319 -22.96 15.21 3.10
CA PHE A 319 -21.62 15.48 2.58
C PHE A 319 -21.68 16.41 1.36
N PRO A 320 -20.61 17.21 1.13
CA PRO A 320 -20.56 18.04 -0.06
C PRO A 320 -20.47 17.15 -1.31
N ARG A 321 -21.03 17.65 -2.42
CA ARG A 321 -20.87 17.01 -3.74
C ARG A 321 -19.45 17.17 -4.28
N ARG A 322 -18.73 18.20 -3.85
CA ARG A 322 -17.44 18.59 -4.42
C ARG A 322 -16.48 19.07 -3.33
N VAL A 323 -15.23 18.64 -3.42
CA VAL A 323 -14.11 19.19 -2.62
C VAL A 323 -12.95 19.56 -3.53
N THR A 324 -12.11 20.50 -3.07
CA THR A 324 -10.93 20.97 -3.80
C THR A 324 -9.68 20.73 -2.97
N ILE A 325 -8.68 20.13 -3.60
CA ILE A 325 -7.34 19.91 -3.06
C ILE A 325 -6.42 20.90 -3.78
N THR A 326 -5.86 21.86 -3.03
CA THR A 326 -4.89 22.82 -3.60
C THR A 326 -3.50 22.20 -3.57
N THR A 327 -2.74 22.33 -4.66
CA THR A 327 -1.39 21.78 -4.75
C THR A 327 -0.53 22.54 -5.75
N THR A 328 0.78 22.47 -5.58
CA THR A 328 1.79 22.97 -6.53
C THR A 328 2.61 21.84 -7.13
N ALA A 329 2.21 20.57 -6.92
CA ALA A 329 2.94 19.41 -7.39
C ALA A 329 3.07 19.42 -8.92
N THR A 330 4.23 19.01 -9.43
CA THR A 330 4.38 18.69 -10.86
C THR A 330 4.09 17.21 -11.06
N ALA A 331 3.07 16.90 -11.86
CA ALA A 331 2.55 15.56 -12.01
C ALA A 331 2.39 15.17 -13.47
N ALA A 332 2.72 13.91 -13.80
CA ALA A 332 2.33 13.19 -15.00
C ALA A 332 1.25 12.15 -14.70
N SER A 333 1.02 11.82 -13.43
CA SER A 333 -0.07 10.97 -12.98
C SER A 333 -0.52 11.27 -11.56
N LEU A 334 -1.72 10.82 -11.20
CA LEU A 334 -2.30 10.88 -9.86
C LEU A 334 -2.63 9.47 -9.38
N HIS A 335 -2.22 9.14 -8.17
CA HIS A 335 -2.50 7.88 -7.50
C HIS A 335 -3.47 8.09 -6.36
N PHE A 336 -4.42 7.18 -6.21
CA PHE A 336 -5.51 7.28 -5.25
C PHE A 336 -5.55 6.06 -4.36
N LEU A 337 -5.61 6.31 -3.05
CA LEU A 337 -6.03 5.34 -2.06
C LEU A 337 -7.49 5.66 -1.73
N GLY A 338 -8.41 4.82 -2.21
CA GLY A 338 -9.84 5.11 -2.27
C GLY A 338 -10.56 4.04 -3.09
N GLY A 339 -11.35 4.45 -4.08
CA GLY A 339 -12.00 3.52 -5.02
C GLY A 339 -13.04 2.62 -4.34
N VAL A 340 -13.60 3.10 -3.24
CA VAL A 340 -14.68 2.43 -2.52
C VAL A 340 -15.84 3.39 -2.32
N GLY A 341 -17.04 2.85 -2.15
CA GLY A 341 -18.20 3.66 -1.82
C GLY A 341 -19.31 2.87 -1.14
N GLY A 342 -20.24 3.58 -0.51
CA GLY A 342 -21.47 2.99 0.00
C GLY A 342 -22.35 2.54 -1.16
N TRP A 343 -22.91 1.33 -1.05
CA TRP A 343 -23.76 0.72 -2.08
C TRP A 343 -23.09 0.53 -3.44
N ALA A 344 -21.77 0.63 -3.51
CA ALA A 344 -21.05 0.35 -4.75
C ALA A 344 -21.11 -1.16 -5.11
N TRP A 345 -20.56 -1.51 -6.27
CA TRP A 345 -20.57 -2.88 -6.78
C TRP A 345 -19.88 -3.85 -5.79
N PRO A 346 -20.46 -5.01 -5.45
CA PRO A 346 -21.55 -5.70 -6.17
C PRO A 346 -22.91 -5.60 -5.48
N TYR A 347 -23.03 -4.93 -4.34
CA TYR A 347 -24.27 -4.95 -3.54
C TYR A 347 -25.44 -4.24 -4.21
N GLY A 348 -25.15 -3.28 -5.10
CA GLY A 348 -26.15 -2.71 -5.99
C GLY A 348 -26.67 -3.64 -7.09
N GLY A 349 -26.08 -4.82 -7.23
CA GLY A 349 -26.26 -5.70 -8.39
C GLY A 349 -25.86 -5.02 -9.70
N ASP A 350 -26.33 -5.59 -10.82
CA ASP A 350 -26.05 -5.06 -12.17
C ASP A 350 -26.61 -3.64 -12.38
N ARG A 351 -27.63 -3.24 -11.61
CA ARG A 351 -28.22 -1.89 -11.70
C ARG A 351 -27.23 -0.78 -11.38
N LEU A 352 -26.32 -1.01 -10.43
CA LEU A 352 -25.32 0.00 -10.06
C LEU A 352 -23.99 -0.17 -10.80
N LYS A 353 -23.80 -1.29 -11.51
CA LYS A 353 -22.60 -1.52 -12.31
C LYS A 353 -22.50 -0.46 -13.42
N ASP A 354 -21.28 -0.03 -13.71
CA ASP A 354 -20.91 0.97 -14.73
C ASP A 354 -21.44 2.39 -14.49
N LEU A 355 -22.20 2.64 -13.42
CA LEU A 355 -22.62 3.99 -13.03
C LEU A 355 -21.40 4.86 -12.69
N PRO A 356 -21.44 6.16 -13.02
CA PRO A 356 -20.36 7.07 -12.67
C PRO A 356 -20.31 7.25 -11.14
N ALA A 357 -19.16 6.97 -10.54
CA ALA A 357 -18.96 7.01 -9.09
C ALA A 357 -18.26 8.30 -8.63
N LEU A 358 -17.19 8.71 -9.33
CA LEU A 358 -16.40 9.88 -8.97
C LEU A 358 -15.89 10.59 -10.23
N LYS A 359 -16.04 11.92 -10.28
CA LYS A 359 -15.36 12.77 -11.25
C LYS A 359 -14.12 13.38 -10.60
N VAL A 360 -12.99 13.31 -11.30
CA VAL A 360 -11.74 13.97 -10.91
C VAL A 360 -11.45 15.05 -11.94
N VAL A 361 -11.33 16.31 -11.50
CA VAL A 361 -10.94 17.44 -12.36
C VAL A 361 -9.59 17.96 -11.92
N VAL A 362 -8.62 17.95 -12.82
CA VAL A 362 -7.27 18.44 -12.59
C VAL A 362 -7.16 19.82 -13.25
N LEU A 363 -6.86 20.85 -12.46
CA LEU A 363 -6.55 22.19 -12.95
C LEU A 363 -5.03 22.38 -12.92
N PHE A 364 -4.46 22.71 -14.06
CA PHE A 364 -3.03 23.00 -14.20
C PHE A 364 -2.73 24.47 -13.88
N ALA A 365 -1.50 24.76 -13.48
CA ALA A 365 -1.05 26.11 -13.15
C ALA A 365 -1.15 27.11 -14.32
N ASP A 366 -1.19 26.62 -15.57
CA ASP A 366 -1.40 27.44 -16.76
C ASP A 366 -2.88 27.74 -17.08
N GLY A 367 -3.80 27.32 -16.20
CA GLY A 367 -5.24 27.55 -16.33
C GLY A 367 -5.99 26.52 -17.17
N THR A 368 -5.30 25.56 -17.80
CA THR A 368 -5.96 24.45 -18.49
C THR A 368 -6.49 23.40 -17.49
N ARG A 369 -7.39 22.53 -17.95
CA ARG A 369 -7.95 21.45 -17.12
C ARG A 369 -8.13 20.13 -17.86
N GLU A 370 -8.13 19.05 -17.10
CA GLU A 370 -8.38 17.68 -17.56
C GLU A 370 -9.41 17.01 -16.63
N GLU A 371 -10.33 16.20 -17.19
CA GLU A 371 -11.42 15.57 -16.43
C GLU A 371 -11.42 14.05 -16.63
N PHE A 372 -11.63 13.32 -15.53
CA PHE A 372 -11.76 11.86 -15.52
C PHE A 372 -13.08 11.46 -14.87
N THR A 373 -13.79 10.51 -15.48
CA THR A 373 -15.02 9.94 -14.90
C THR A 373 -14.78 8.48 -14.52
N LEU A 374 -14.74 8.21 -13.22
CA LEU A 374 -14.50 6.89 -12.68
C LEU A 374 -15.84 6.17 -12.45
N LYS A 375 -15.93 4.92 -12.86
CA LYS A 375 -17.17 4.12 -12.83
C LYS A 375 -17.19 3.07 -11.72
N ASN A 376 -18.38 2.75 -11.25
CA ASN A 376 -18.66 1.65 -10.34
C ASN A 376 -18.52 0.30 -11.05
N GLY A 377 -18.03 -0.72 -10.36
CA GLY A 377 -17.77 -2.02 -10.97
C GLY A 377 -16.53 -2.06 -11.88
N GLU A 378 -15.99 -0.89 -12.26
CA GLU A 378 -14.71 -0.75 -12.99
C GLU A 378 -13.59 -0.22 -12.08
N HIS A 379 -13.81 0.94 -11.47
CA HIS A 379 -12.87 1.62 -10.57
C HIS A 379 -13.30 1.51 -9.11
N PHE A 380 -14.61 1.57 -8.86
CA PHE A 380 -15.20 1.56 -7.52
C PHE A 380 -15.82 0.21 -7.15
N ALA A 381 -15.65 -0.20 -5.90
CA ALA A 381 -16.35 -1.33 -5.30
C ALA A 381 -16.96 -0.94 -3.94
N ASP A 382 -17.82 -1.78 -3.38
CA ASP A 382 -18.37 -1.56 -2.04
C ASP A 382 -17.27 -1.55 -0.97
N TYR A 383 -17.40 -0.65 0.00
CA TYR A 383 -16.42 -0.52 1.09
C TYR A 383 -16.37 -1.73 2.03
N ASN A 384 -17.48 -2.45 2.21
CA ASN A 384 -17.61 -3.52 3.21
C ASN A 384 -17.38 -4.91 2.58
N GLY A 385 -17.97 -5.22 1.44
CA GLY A 385 -17.74 -6.50 0.76
C GLY A 385 -16.69 -6.41 -0.32
N ARG A 386 -15.81 -7.42 -0.38
CA ARG A 386 -14.74 -7.50 -1.38
C ARG A 386 -15.29 -7.93 -2.74
N ALA A 387 -15.04 -7.11 -3.75
CA ALA A 387 -15.28 -7.46 -5.14
C ALA A 387 -14.07 -7.09 -6.01
N ALA A 388 -13.83 -7.89 -7.03
CA ALA A 388 -12.87 -7.56 -8.07
C ALA A 388 -13.50 -6.52 -9.02
N VAL A 389 -12.78 -5.43 -9.24
CA VAL A 389 -13.09 -4.45 -10.28
C VAL A 389 -11.82 -4.18 -11.09
N PRO A 390 -11.88 -4.10 -12.43
CA PRO A 390 -10.73 -4.21 -13.34
C PRO A 390 -9.73 -3.04 -13.34
N LEU A 391 -10.14 -1.84 -12.92
CA LEU A 391 -9.33 -0.60 -13.00
C LEU A 391 -8.85 -0.08 -11.65
N SER A 392 -9.07 -0.85 -10.57
CA SER A 392 -8.46 -0.61 -9.27
C SER A 392 -8.07 -1.94 -8.62
N ALA A 393 -7.05 -1.93 -7.76
CA ALA A 393 -6.55 -3.10 -7.03
C ALA A 393 -6.91 -3.01 -5.55
N ASP A 394 -6.90 -4.14 -4.86
CA ASP A 394 -7.01 -4.17 -3.39
C ASP A 394 -5.77 -3.51 -2.77
N ALA A 395 -5.96 -2.56 -1.85
CA ALA A 395 -4.86 -1.85 -1.19
C ALA A 395 -4.25 -2.61 -0.01
N GLY A 396 -4.74 -3.83 0.27
CA GLY A 396 -4.24 -4.69 1.33
C GLY A 396 -4.82 -4.38 2.71
N ASP A 397 -4.04 -4.70 3.73
CA ASP A 397 -4.43 -4.61 5.14
C ASP A 397 -4.26 -3.19 5.69
N LEU A 398 -5.21 -2.31 5.34
CA LEU A 398 -5.22 -0.90 5.77
C LEU A 398 -6.45 -0.52 6.60
N VAL A 399 -7.57 -1.23 6.45
CA VAL A 399 -8.85 -0.96 7.13
C VAL A 399 -9.21 -2.09 8.08
N ARG A 400 -9.88 -1.79 9.20
CA ARG A 400 -10.27 -2.80 10.21
C ARG A 400 -11.30 -3.79 9.67
N ARG A 401 -12.21 -3.29 8.82
CA ARG A 401 -13.29 -4.04 8.21
C ARG A 401 -13.43 -3.62 6.75
N GLY A 402 -13.79 -4.60 5.92
CA GLY A 402 -14.05 -4.40 4.51
C GLY A 402 -12.79 -4.30 3.66
N GLN A 403 -12.77 -3.33 2.75
CA GLN A 403 -11.69 -3.09 1.81
C GLN A 403 -11.40 -1.61 1.60
N LEU A 404 -10.19 -1.35 1.13
CA LEU A 404 -9.77 -0.10 0.53
C LEU A 404 -9.07 -0.45 -0.78
N ARG A 405 -9.20 0.41 -1.80
CA ARG A 405 -8.63 0.13 -3.12
C ARG A 405 -7.60 1.16 -3.51
N TYR A 406 -6.79 0.77 -4.49
CA TYR A 406 -5.75 1.59 -5.08
C TYR A 406 -5.96 1.66 -6.59
N PHE A 407 -5.93 2.86 -7.15
CA PHE A 407 -5.89 3.08 -8.59
C PHE A 407 -5.07 4.32 -8.90
N GLY A 408 -4.82 4.57 -10.17
CA GLY A 408 -4.19 5.81 -10.59
C GLY A 408 -4.60 6.22 -11.99
N LEU A 409 -4.38 7.48 -12.29
CA LEU A 409 -4.82 8.19 -13.48
C LEU A 409 -3.58 8.82 -14.14
N ASN A 410 -3.35 8.50 -15.41
CA ASN A 410 -2.37 9.22 -16.21
C ASN A 410 -2.96 10.56 -16.63
N LEU A 411 -2.19 11.63 -16.44
CA LEU A 411 -2.50 12.92 -17.02
C LEU A 411 -2.01 12.95 -18.47
N GLY A 412 -2.71 13.65 -19.35
CA GLY A 412 -2.32 13.79 -20.75
C GLY A 412 -0.94 14.42 -20.95
N ARG A 413 -0.40 15.09 -19.92
CA ARG A 413 0.96 15.65 -19.89
C ARG A 413 1.51 15.76 -18.49
N LYS A 414 2.84 15.80 -18.38
CA LYS A 414 3.55 16.22 -17.17
C LYS A 414 3.47 17.74 -17.03
N ALA A 415 2.81 18.25 -15.99
CA ALA A 415 2.70 19.69 -15.76
C ALA A 415 2.52 20.03 -14.27
N ALA A 416 2.78 21.29 -13.92
CA ALA A 416 2.48 21.82 -12.60
C ALA A 416 0.97 21.91 -12.38
N LEU A 417 0.50 21.36 -11.29
CA LEU A 417 -0.90 21.39 -10.87
C LEU A 417 -1.17 22.66 -10.08
N GLN A 418 -2.43 23.10 -10.10
CA GLN A 418 -2.96 24.15 -9.23
C GLN A 418 -3.96 23.53 -8.23
N GLN A 419 -4.87 22.70 -8.74
CA GLN A 419 -5.92 22.06 -7.94
C GLN A 419 -6.27 20.68 -8.49
N VAL A 420 -6.70 19.79 -7.60
CA VAL A 420 -7.41 18.56 -7.94
C VAL A 420 -8.77 18.62 -7.27
N VAL A 421 -9.84 18.51 -8.04
CA VAL A 421 -11.22 18.57 -7.56
C VAL A 421 -11.83 17.17 -7.64
N LEU A 422 -12.43 16.74 -6.54
CA LEU A 422 -13.16 15.48 -6.45
C LEU A 422 -14.65 15.78 -6.36
N GLU A 423 -15.45 15.19 -7.25
CA GLU A 423 -16.88 15.47 -7.35
C GLU A 423 -17.70 14.18 -7.50
N SER A 424 -18.70 14.01 -6.65
CA SER A 424 -19.68 12.92 -6.76
C SER A 424 -20.77 13.25 -7.77
N PHE A 425 -21.34 12.20 -8.35
CA PHE A 425 -22.49 12.34 -9.25
C PHE A 425 -23.82 12.51 -8.52
N ASP A 426 -23.84 12.37 -7.19
CA ASP A 426 -25.06 12.45 -6.36
C ASP A 426 -26.13 11.46 -6.86
N ASN A 427 -25.67 10.23 -7.05
CA ASN A 427 -26.48 9.08 -7.44
C ASN A 427 -26.41 8.04 -6.32
N ASP A 428 -26.83 6.82 -6.60
CA ASP A 428 -26.92 5.74 -5.62
C ASP A 428 -25.58 5.30 -4.97
N ILE A 429 -24.46 5.92 -5.33
CA ILE A 429 -23.13 5.60 -4.81
C ILE A 429 -22.56 6.80 -4.04
N ALA A 430 -22.14 6.56 -2.79
CA ALA A 430 -21.41 7.54 -1.99
C ALA A 430 -19.90 7.23 -2.02
N PRO A 431 -19.08 7.90 -2.85
CA PRO A 431 -17.67 7.57 -3.02
C PRO A 431 -16.80 8.07 -1.85
N VAL A 432 -15.75 7.31 -1.55
CA VAL A 432 -14.78 7.64 -0.49
C VAL A 432 -13.34 7.61 -1.01
N THR A 433 -12.57 8.66 -0.71
CA THR A 433 -11.13 8.78 -0.96
C THR A 433 -10.39 9.03 0.35
N VAL A 434 -9.34 8.26 0.60
CA VAL A 434 -8.53 8.33 1.84
C VAL A 434 -7.29 9.18 1.64
N ALA A 435 -6.55 8.97 0.55
CA ALA A 435 -5.32 9.70 0.25
C ALA A 435 -5.07 9.82 -1.26
N VAL A 436 -4.31 10.84 -1.66
CA VAL A 436 -3.92 11.08 -3.06
C VAL A 436 -2.43 11.42 -3.13
N THR A 437 -1.73 10.86 -4.10
CA THR A 437 -0.31 11.11 -4.34
C THR A 437 -0.11 11.42 -5.83
N ALA A 438 0.45 12.58 -6.14
CA ALA A 438 0.91 12.90 -7.49
C ALA A 438 2.22 12.18 -7.80
N SER A 439 2.43 11.79 -9.06
CA SER A 439 3.74 11.32 -9.52
C SER A 439 4.21 12.13 -10.71
N SER A 440 5.50 12.45 -10.72
CA SER A 440 6.17 13.13 -11.84
C SER A 440 6.44 12.20 -13.04
N SER A 441 6.09 10.92 -12.93
CA SER A 441 6.15 9.89 -13.96
C SER A 441 4.75 9.36 -14.30
N PRO A 442 4.48 8.99 -15.57
CA PRO A 442 3.24 8.32 -15.92
C PRO A 442 3.20 6.91 -15.32
N ILE A 443 2.00 6.45 -15.00
CA ILE A 443 1.72 5.08 -14.60
C ILE A 443 1.79 4.22 -15.84
N SER A 444 2.91 3.52 -15.98
CA SER A 444 3.14 2.61 -17.11
C SER A 444 2.33 1.30 -17.00
N ASN A 445 1.45 1.13 -15.99
CA ASN A 445 0.80 -0.16 -15.65
C ASN A 445 -0.65 -0.11 -15.16
N LEU A 446 -1.33 1.03 -15.27
CA LEU A 446 -2.78 1.09 -15.11
C LEU A 446 -3.30 1.58 -16.45
N LYS A 447 -4.23 0.81 -17.05
CA LYS A 447 -4.89 1.18 -18.31
C LYS A 447 -5.41 2.61 -18.19
N SER A 448 -4.78 3.58 -18.85
CA SER A 448 -5.42 4.86 -19.11
C SER A 448 -6.34 4.69 -20.33
N GLU A 449 -7.56 5.19 -20.21
CA GLU A 449 -8.48 5.28 -21.33
C GLU A 449 -7.85 6.16 -22.44
N SER A 450 -7.97 5.67 -23.67
CA SER A 450 -7.74 6.33 -24.97
C SER A 450 -6.34 6.25 -25.64
N SER A 451 -6.42 5.78 -26.90
CA SER A 451 -5.51 5.84 -28.05
C SER A 451 -4.50 4.70 -28.30
N ASP A 452 -4.61 4.16 -29.52
CA ASP A 452 -3.87 3.06 -30.16
C ASP A 452 -2.34 3.32 -30.27
N SER A 453 -1.50 2.35 -29.87
CA SER A 453 -0.19 1.96 -30.47
C SER A 453 0.61 0.93 -29.62
N PRO A 454 1.62 0.21 -30.19
CA PRO A 454 2.09 -1.13 -29.76
C PRO A 454 2.98 -1.19 -28.48
N PRO A 455 3.27 -2.41 -27.96
CA PRO A 455 3.63 -2.61 -26.55
C PRO A 455 5.13 -2.43 -26.28
N ASP A 456 5.46 -1.64 -25.26
CA ASP A 456 6.81 -1.58 -24.67
C ASP A 456 6.86 -2.14 -23.24
N SER A 457 7.61 -3.24 -23.15
CA SER A 457 8.37 -3.83 -22.03
C SER A 457 7.71 -4.25 -20.70
N PRO A 458 8.13 -5.39 -20.11
CA PRO A 458 7.35 -6.15 -19.13
C PRO A 458 7.73 -5.90 -17.66
N LYS A 459 6.76 -6.06 -16.75
CA LYS A 459 6.84 -5.69 -15.32
C LYS A 459 6.92 -6.87 -14.35
N ALA A 460 7.69 -6.66 -13.28
CA ALA A 460 8.05 -7.63 -12.24
C ALA A 460 6.91 -8.18 -11.36
N GLY A 461 7.10 -9.42 -10.92
CA GLY A 461 6.23 -10.22 -10.03
C GLY A 461 6.14 -9.71 -8.57
N GLY A 462 5.34 -10.36 -7.74
CA GLY A 462 4.84 -9.87 -6.45
C GLY A 462 5.85 -9.82 -5.29
N ARG A 463 5.35 -9.56 -4.07
CA ARG A 463 6.16 -9.42 -2.84
C ARG A 463 7.15 -10.59 -2.66
N ASN A 464 8.42 -10.26 -2.46
CA ASN A 464 9.59 -11.16 -2.34
C ASN A 464 10.09 -11.80 -3.65
N ASP A 465 9.44 -11.58 -4.79
CA ASP A 465 9.94 -12.08 -6.06
C ASP A 465 11.27 -11.38 -6.42
N ARG A 466 12.24 -12.16 -6.89
CA ARG A 466 13.49 -11.61 -7.40
C ARG A 466 13.16 -10.71 -8.60
N PRO A 467 13.96 -9.68 -8.90
CA PRO A 467 13.82 -8.94 -10.14
C PRO A 467 13.73 -9.91 -11.32
N LEU A 468 12.80 -9.67 -12.24
CA LEU A 468 12.70 -10.50 -13.44
C LEU A 468 14.07 -10.48 -14.14
N PRO A 469 14.54 -11.63 -14.64
CA PRO A 469 15.70 -11.65 -15.51
C PRO A 469 15.44 -10.74 -16.71
N PRO A 470 16.49 -10.13 -17.30
CA PRO A 470 16.36 -9.40 -18.54
C PRO A 470 15.62 -10.25 -19.58
N ILE A 471 14.63 -9.65 -20.25
CA ILE A 471 13.88 -10.36 -21.29
C ILE A 471 14.75 -10.49 -22.53
N GLU A 472 15.10 -11.73 -22.84
CA GLU A 472 15.81 -12.07 -24.06
C GLU A 472 14.81 -12.20 -25.22
N GLU A 473 15.23 -11.82 -26.41
CA GLU A 473 14.45 -12.02 -27.63
C GLU A 473 14.22 -13.52 -27.87
N VAL A 474 12.98 -13.89 -28.22
CA VAL A 474 12.63 -15.29 -28.48
C VAL A 474 13.31 -15.75 -29.78
N ARG A 475 14.23 -16.71 -29.67
CA ARG A 475 14.98 -17.26 -30.81
C ARG A 475 14.81 -18.77 -30.90
N TRP A 476 14.59 -19.23 -32.13
CA TRP A 476 14.38 -20.65 -32.44
C TRP A 476 15.39 -21.11 -33.49
N GLU A 477 16.14 -22.16 -33.19
CA GLU A 477 17.00 -22.82 -34.18
C GLU A 477 16.17 -23.61 -35.19
N ALA A 478 16.48 -23.42 -36.47
CA ALA A 478 15.75 -24.08 -37.55
C ALA A 478 15.90 -25.61 -37.48
N GLY A 479 14.79 -26.33 -37.70
CA GLY A 479 14.77 -27.80 -37.71
C GLY A 479 14.79 -28.48 -36.34
N GLN A 480 14.81 -27.73 -35.24
CA GLN A 480 14.70 -28.26 -33.88
C GLN A 480 13.29 -28.06 -33.30
N THR A 481 12.85 -28.94 -32.41
CA THR A 481 11.59 -28.73 -31.66
C THR A 481 11.74 -27.55 -30.71
N ARG A 482 10.76 -26.63 -30.75
CA ARG A 482 10.77 -25.38 -30.00
C ARG A 482 10.15 -25.56 -28.63
N VAL A 483 10.97 -25.41 -27.59
CA VAL A 483 10.56 -25.57 -26.19
C VAL A 483 10.59 -24.22 -25.49
N LEU A 484 9.42 -23.79 -25.02
CA LEU A 484 9.29 -22.61 -24.17
C LEU A 484 9.28 -23.04 -22.70
N LEU A 485 10.30 -22.65 -21.95
CA LEU A 485 10.37 -22.83 -20.50
C LEU A 485 9.80 -21.60 -19.81
N ILE A 486 8.75 -21.79 -19.02
CA ILE A 486 8.03 -20.72 -18.34
C ILE A 486 8.23 -20.90 -16.83
N GLY A 487 9.00 -20.00 -16.24
CA GLY A 487 9.32 -20.00 -14.81
C GLY A 487 8.84 -18.74 -14.10
N GLY A 488 9.21 -18.60 -12.84
CA GLY A 488 9.17 -17.31 -12.14
C GLY A 488 8.58 -17.34 -10.75
N GLY A 489 9.06 -16.44 -9.89
CA GLY A 489 8.65 -16.29 -8.50
C GLY A 489 9.82 -16.33 -7.51
N SER A 490 9.50 -16.47 -6.22
CA SER A 490 10.46 -16.42 -5.10
C SER A 490 10.76 -17.73 -4.40
N SER A 491 10.07 -18.82 -4.74
CA SER A 491 10.19 -20.11 -4.04
C SER A 491 11.40 -20.94 -4.50
N HIS A 492 11.92 -20.68 -5.70
CA HIS A 492 13.08 -21.37 -6.26
C HIS A 492 13.98 -20.38 -6.99
N LYS A 493 15.20 -20.81 -7.32
CA LYS A 493 16.10 -20.06 -8.19
C LYS A 493 15.73 -20.32 -9.66
N PHE A 494 14.59 -19.80 -10.12
CA PHE A 494 13.98 -20.19 -11.39
C PHE A 494 14.93 -20.06 -12.59
N ALA A 495 15.55 -18.89 -12.79
CA ALA A 495 16.51 -18.68 -13.89
C ALA A 495 17.73 -19.62 -13.84
N GLU A 496 18.24 -19.93 -12.66
CA GLU A 496 19.43 -20.79 -12.48
C GLU A 496 19.07 -22.28 -12.69
N LEU A 497 17.96 -22.73 -12.13
CA LEU A 497 17.58 -24.15 -12.15
C LEU A 497 16.79 -24.50 -13.42
N PHE A 498 15.69 -23.81 -13.66
CA PHE A 498 14.78 -24.10 -14.79
C PHE A 498 15.28 -23.46 -16.08
N GLY A 499 15.75 -22.21 -16.03
CA GLY A 499 16.26 -21.52 -17.23
C GLY A 499 17.60 -22.08 -17.71
N THR A 500 18.54 -22.23 -16.78
CA THR A 500 19.93 -22.61 -17.12
C THR A 500 20.14 -24.12 -17.08
N THR A 501 19.88 -24.78 -15.95
CA THR A 501 20.20 -26.22 -15.78
C THR A 501 19.28 -27.12 -16.61
N ASP A 502 17.97 -26.95 -16.50
CA ASP A 502 17.00 -27.70 -17.31
C ASP A 502 17.07 -27.29 -18.79
N GLY A 503 17.30 -26.00 -19.05
CA GLY A 503 17.54 -25.50 -20.40
C GLY A 503 18.76 -26.16 -21.06
N ALA A 504 19.88 -26.31 -20.35
CA ALA A 504 21.06 -27.03 -20.84
C ALA A 504 20.78 -28.52 -21.07
N THR A 505 20.03 -29.16 -20.16
CA THR A 505 19.59 -30.55 -20.28
C THR A 505 18.78 -30.77 -21.58
N LEU A 506 17.87 -29.85 -21.89
CA LEU A 506 17.02 -29.92 -23.08
C LEU A 506 17.77 -29.56 -24.37
N ARG A 507 18.65 -28.54 -24.34
CA ARG A 507 19.52 -28.21 -25.49
C ARG A 507 20.43 -29.38 -25.86
N THR A 508 21.02 -30.05 -24.87
CA THR A 508 21.82 -31.27 -25.07
C THR A 508 20.99 -32.41 -25.65
N ALA A 509 19.68 -32.42 -25.42
CA ALA A 509 18.75 -33.40 -25.98
C ALA A 509 18.34 -33.14 -27.44
N GLY A 510 18.80 -32.02 -28.03
CA GLY A 510 18.53 -31.61 -29.42
C GLY A 510 17.39 -30.61 -29.59
N PHE A 511 17.01 -29.90 -28.52
CA PHE A 511 15.91 -28.93 -28.55
C PHE A 511 16.41 -27.48 -28.62
N THR A 512 15.64 -26.63 -29.31
CA THR A 512 15.83 -25.18 -29.19
C THR A 512 14.96 -24.66 -28.06
N VAL A 513 15.58 -23.97 -27.11
CA VAL A 513 14.97 -23.64 -25.82
C VAL A 513 15.04 -22.14 -25.56
N HIS A 514 13.87 -21.55 -25.32
CA HIS A 514 13.72 -20.19 -24.81
C HIS A 514 13.20 -20.23 -23.38
N TYR A 515 13.77 -19.42 -22.48
CA TYR A 515 13.32 -19.30 -21.10
C TYR A 515 12.74 -17.91 -20.84
N THR A 516 11.63 -17.84 -20.12
CA THR A 516 11.05 -16.57 -19.69
C THR A 516 10.37 -16.68 -18.33
N GLU A 517 10.52 -15.64 -17.53
CA GLU A 517 9.72 -15.39 -16.32
C GLU A 517 8.65 -14.31 -16.55
N ASP A 518 8.64 -13.73 -17.74
CA ASP A 518 7.70 -12.68 -18.10
C ASP A 518 6.40 -13.28 -18.64
N ARG A 519 5.27 -12.94 -18.01
CA ARG A 519 3.96 -13.49 -18.38
C ARG A 519 3.49 -13.04 -19.76
N ASP A 520 3.88 -11.84 -20.18
CA ASP A 520 3.42 -11.23 -21.42
C ASP A 520 4.19 -11.83 -22.61
N GLN A 521 5.53 -11.96 -22.47
CA GLN A 521 6.35 -12.74 -23.38
C GLN A 521 5.94 -14.21 -23.39
N ALA A 522 5.65 -14.83 -22.23
CA ALA A 522 5.18 -16.21 -22.20
C ALA A 522 3.88 -16.38 -23.01
N ALA A 523 2.90 -15.49 -22.82
CA ALA A 523 1.65 -15.51 -23.56
C ALA A 523 1.88 -15.36 -25.09
N ALA A 524 2.77 -14.45 -25.49
CA ALA A 524 3.08 -14.22 -26.90
C ALA A 524 3.90 -15.36 -27.53
N ALA A 525 4.91 -15.86 -26.82
CA ALA A 525 5.86 -16.86 -27.32
C ALA A 525 5.24 -18.25 -27.49
N LEU A 526 4.15 -18.56 -26.78
CA LEU A 526 3.40 -19.82 -26.93
C LEU A 526 2.98 -20.07 -28.37
N ALA A 527 2.58 -19.04 -29.13
CA ALA A 527 2.20 -19.19 -30.54
C ALA A 527 3.35 -19.74 -31.41
N GLY A 528 4.60 -19.44 -31.04
CA GLY A 528 5.81 -19.87 -31.72
C GLY A 528 6.43 -21.17 -31.19
N ALA A 529 5.87 -21.80 -30.16
CA ALA A 529 6.43 -22.99 -29.55
C ALA A 529 5.79 -24.30 -30.06
N ASP A 530 6.47 -25.42 -29.81
CA ASP A 530 5.93 -26.78 -30.03
C ASP A 530 5.62 -27.48 -28.70
N VAL A 531 6.41 -27.17 -27.67
CA VAL A 531 6.22 -27.64 -26.29
C VAL A 531 6.34 -26.47 -25.34
N ALA A 532 5.49 -26.42 -24.31
CA ALA A 532 5.67 -25.53 -23.17
C ALA A 532 5.89 -26.33 -21.88
N VAL A 533 6.95 -25.99 -21.16
CA VAL A 533 7.23 -26.51 -19.81
C VAL A 533 6.89 -25.40 -18.82
N VAL A 534 5.84 -25.62 -18.04
CA VAL A 534 5.28 -24.63 -17.12
C VAL A 534 5.69 -24.99 -15.70
N SER A 535 6.57 -24.18 -15.12
CA SER A 535 7.02 -24.28 -13.74
C SER A 535 6.82 -22.95 -13.02
N VAL A 536 5.55 -22.58 -12.83
CA VAL A 536 5.19 -21.35 -12.12
C VAL A 536 3.85 -21.50 -11.43
N ASN A 537 3.74 -20.96 -10.21
CA ASN A 537 2.54 -20.96 -9.38
C ASN A 537 2.14 -19.56 -8.93
N ARG A 538 2.56 -18.54 -9.67
CA ARG A 538 2.44 -17.15 -9.24
C ARG A 538 1.19 -16.51 -9.81
N MET A 539 0.36 -15.93 -8.95
CA MET A 539 -0.86 -15.20 -9.33
C MET A 539 -0.62 -14.09 -10.38
N PHE A 540 0.60 -13.61 -10.57
CA PHE A 540 0.87 -12.64 -11.63
C PHE A 540 0.70 -13.23 -13.03
N PHE A 541 0.90 -14.54 -13.24
CA PHE A 541 0.59 -15.23 -14.51
C PHE A 541 -0.93 -15.40 -14.73
N ASP A 542 -1.76 -15.14 -13.72
CA ASP A 542 -3.22 -15.27 -13.78
C ASP A 542 -3.89 -14.10 -14.53
N ILE A 543 -3.50 -13.90 -15.79
CA ILE A 543 -4.03 -12.87 -16.68
C ILE A 543 -4.78 -13.48 -17.86
N PRO A 544 -5.84 -12.83 -18.38
CA PRO A 544 -6.65 -13.37 -19.49
C PRO A 544 -5.82 -13.79 -20.72
N ALA A 545 -4.81 -13.00 -21.09
CA ALA A 545 -3.98 -13.28 -22.25
C ALA A 545 -3.19 -14.60 -22.11
N TYR A 546 -2.54 -14.82 -20.96
CA TYR A 546 -1.80 -16.06 -20.69
C TYR A 546 -2.74 -17.26 -20.57
N ARG A 547 -3.89 -17.10 -19.88
CA ARG A 547 -4.90 -18.17 -19.79
C ARG A 547 -5.37 -18.63 -21.18
N GLN A 548 -5.73 -17.67 -22.02
CA GLN A 548 -6.20 -17.92 -23.37
C GLN A 548 -5.09 -18.54 -24.22
N ALA A 549 -3.87 -18.02 -24.18
CA ALA A 549 -2.74 -18.54 -24.94
C ALA A 549 -2.42 -20.00 -24.56
N LEU A 550 -2.38 -20.32 -23.27
CA LEU A 550 -2.06 -21.68 -22.81
C LEU A 550 -3.14 -22.70 -23.18
N PHE A 551 -4.43 -22.34 -23.05
CA PHE A 551 -5.53 -23.22 -23.44
C PHE A 551 -5.65 -23.35 -24.97
N ALA A 552 -5.42 -22.27 -25.71
CA ALA A 552 -5.35 -22.33 -27.17
C ALA A 552 -4.19 -23.22 -27.65
N PHE A 553 -3.05 -23.15 -26.96
CA PHE A 553 -1.89 -24.00 -27.22
C PHE A 553 -2.23 -25.49 -27.02
N ALA A 554 -2.88 -25.84 -25.90
CA ALA A 554 -3.37 -27.20 -25.66
C ALA A 554 -4.44 -27.64 -26.67
N ALA A 555 -5.41 -26.77 -26.99
CA ALA A 555 -6.45 -27.05 -27.98
C ALA A 555 -5.87 -27.27 -29.40
N ALA A 556 -4.77 -26.61 -29.73
CA ALA A 556 -4.02 -26.82 -30.97
C ALA A 556 -3.19 -28.13 -30.99
N GLY A 557 -3.28 -28.93 -29.93
CA GLY A 557 -2.59 -30.21 -29.79
C GLY A 557 -1.08 -30.09 -29.56
N LYS A 558 -0.64 -28.96 -29.00
CA LYS A 558 0.76 -28.75 -28.63
C LYS A 558 1.07 -29.41 -27.29
N GLY A 559 2.35 -29.73 -27.06
CA GLY A 559 2.78 -30.52 -25.91
C GLY A 559 2.94 -29.69 -24.64
N LEU A 560 2.50 -30.21 -23.48
CA LEU A 560 2.64 -29.54 -22.19
C LEU A 560 3.36 -30.40 -21.16
N VAL A 561 4.28 -29.79 -20.41
CA VAL A 561 4.88 -30.37 -19.19
C VAL A 561 4.61 -29.43 -18.02
N LEU A 562 3.90 -29.89 -17.00
CA LEU A 562 3.57 -29.11 -15.80
C LEU A 562 4.50 -29.59 -14.68
N MET A 563 5.40 -28.71 -14.23
CA MET A 563 6.54 -29.10 -13.42
C MET A 563 6.57 -28.39 -12.07
N HIS A 564 6.88 -29.15 -11.02
CA HIS A 564 7.05 -28.71 -9.63
C HIS A 564 5.98 -27.69 -9.20
N PRO A 565 6.24 -26.39 -8.97
CA PRO A 565 5.23 -25.46 -8.48
C PRO A 565 4.05 -25.33 -9.47
N GLY A 566 4.27 -25.54 -10.78
CA GLY A 566 3.23 -25.54 -11.81
C GLY A 566 2.12 -26.58 -11.63
N THR A 567 2.26 -27.48 -10.65
CA THR A 567 1.27 -28.52 -10.30
C THR A 567 0.41 -28.17 -9.08
N TRP A 568 0.63 -27.01 -8.45
CA TRP A 568 -0.15 -26.57 -7.28
C TRP A 568 -1.51 -26.01 -7.65
N TYR A 569 -2.44 -26.05 -6.69
CA TYR A 569 -3.67 -25.24 -6.72
C TYR A 569 -3.37 -23.76 -6.42
N ALA A 570 -2.69 -23.12 -7.36
CA ALA A 570 -2.14 -21.78 -7.18
C ALA A 570 -3.01 -20.66 -7.73
N TYR A 571 -4.03 -20.99 -8.53
CA TYR A 571 -4.88 -20.04 -9.24
C TYR A 571 -6.35 -20.17 -8.83
N PRO A 572 -6.80 -19.54 -7.71
CA PRO A 572 -8.18 -19.68 -7.23
C PRO A 572 -9.24 -19.20 -8.22
N ARG A 573 -8.88 -18.28 -9.13
CA ARG A 573 -9.79 -17.74 -10.16
C ARG A 573 -9.65 -18.43 -11.51
N TRP A 574 -8.85 -19.49 -11.61
CA TRP A 574 -8.62 -20.28 -12.82
C TRP A 574 -8.60 -21.78 -12.48
N PRO A 575 -9.68 -22.30 -11.88
CA PRO A 575 -9.75 -23.70 -11.47
C PRO A 575 -9.60 -24.67 -12.66
N GLU A 576 -9.91 -24.23 -13.88
CA GLU A 576 -9.78 -25.01 -15.10
C GLU A 576 -8.35 -25.42 -15.40
N PHE A 577 -7.34 -24.61 -15.02
CA PHE A 577 -5.93 -24.96 -15.20
C PHE A 577 -5.60 -26.29 -14.52
N ASN A 578 -5.94 -26.39 -13.23
CA ASN A 578 -5.73 -27.62 -12.47
C ASN A 578 -6.65 -28.75 -12.95
N ALA A 579 -7.92 -28.44 -13.22
CA ALA A 579 -8.90 -29.45 -13.62
C ALA A 579 -8.58 -30.08 -14.99
N GLN A 580 -8.17 -29.29 -15.98
CA GLN A 580 -8.06 -29.73 -17.37
C GLN A 580 -6.63 -30.00 -17.84
N LEU A 581 -5.63 -29.29 -17.30
CA LEU A 581 -4.23 -29.43 -17.73
C LEU A 581 -3.40 -30.23 -16.72
N VAL A 582 -3.51 -29.93 -15.42
CA VAL A 582 -2.73 -30.64 -14.39
C VAL A 582 -3.34 -32.00 -14.05
N GLY A 583 -4.66 -32.17 -14.10
CA GLY A 583 -5.36 -33.38 -13.64
C GLY A 583 -5.52 -33.41 -12.12
N GLY A 584 -5.72 -32.24 -11.52
CA GLY A 584 -5.79 -32.02 -10.07
C GLY A 584 -4.67 -31.11 -9.59
N GLY A 585 -4.03 -31.45 -8.47
CA GLY A 585 -2.88 -30.69 -7.99
C GLY A 585 -2.49 -30.91 -6.53
N ALA A 586 -1.43 -30.24 -6.12
CA ALA A 586 -0.95 -30.24 -4.73
C ALA A 586 -1.48 -29.02 -3.95
N ARG A 587 -1.69 -29.20 -2.64
CA ARG A 587 -2.05 -28.15 -1.67
C ARG A 587 -1.06 -28.03 -0.50
N GLY A 588 0.01 -28.82 -0.57
CA GLY A 588 1.02 -28.92 0.47
C GLY A 588 1.97 -30.08 0.18
N HIS A 589 2.98 -30.20 1.03
CA HIS A 589 4.06 -31.16 0.88
C HIS A 589 4.68 -31.49 2.24
N ASP A 590 5.49 -32.55 2.29
CA ASP A 590 6.40 -32.78 3.42
C ASP A 590 7.52 -31.73 3.41
N LYS A 591 8.14 -31.51 4.58
CA LYS A 591 9.37 -30.69 4.63
C LYS A 591 10.43 -31.30 3.72
N LEU A 592 11.23 -30.44 3.10
CA LEU A 592 12.38 -30.82 2.28
C LEU A 592 13.21 -31.93 2.96
N GLY A 593 13.32 -33.07 2.29
CA GLY A 593 13.91 -34.26 2.89
C GLY A 593 14.02 -35.42 1.91
N PRO A 594 14.69 -36.51 2.32
CA PRO A 594 14.88 -37.67 1.47
C PRO A 594 13.58 -38.47 1.31
N PHE A 595 13.30 -38.89 0.08
CA PHE A 595 12.26 -39.87 -0.24
C PHE A 595 12.59 -40.60 -1.55
N SER A 596 11.90 -41.71 -1.79
CA SER A 596 12.13 -42.53 -2.99
C SER A 596 11.00 -42.38 -4.01
N LEU A 597 11.31 -42.44 -5.30
CA LEU A 597 10.30 -42.65 -6.36
C LEU A 597 10.32 -44.10 -6.81
N HIS A 598 9.13 -44.65 -7.08
CA HIS A 598 8.92 -45.98 -7.63
C HIS A 598 8.28 -45.86 -9.01
N VAL A 599 8.92 -46.43 -10.03
CA VAL A 599 8.41 -46.44 -11.40
C VAL A 599 7.38 -47.57 -11.56
N LEU A 600 6.16 -47.20 -11.93
CA LEU A 600 5.04 -48.12 -12.11
C LEU A 600 4.89 -48.59 -13.56
N LYS A 601 5.35 -47.78 -14.52
CA LYS A 601 5.21 -48.01 -15.96
C LYS A 601 6.56 -47.92 -16.67
N ALA A 602 7.47 -48.86 -16.35
CA ALA A 602 8.85 -48.85 -16.85
C ALA A 602 8.95 -48.89 -18.39
N ASP A 603 8.01 -49.53 -19.07
CA ASP A 603 7.96 -49.62 -20.54
C ASP A 603 7.47 -48.33 -21.21
N HIS A 604 6.89 -47.39 -20.44
CA HIS A 604 6.40 -46.15 -21.01
C HIS A 604 7.57 -45.29 -21.51
N PRO A 605 7.48 -44.66 -22.72
CA PRO A 605 8.59 -43.90 -23.29
C PRO A 605 9.18 -42.81 -22.38
N ILE A 606 8.35 -42.23 -21.49
CA ILE A 606 8.79 -41.21 -20.51
C ILE A 606 9.76 -41.81 -19.47
N MET A 607 9.58 -43.08 -19.09
CA MET A 607 10.37 -43.78 -18.09
C MET A 607 11.61 -44.46 -18.66
N ARG A 608 11.89 -44.31 -19.97
CA ARG A 608 13.03 -44.97 -20.62
C ARG A 608 14.37 -44.53 -20.00
N GLY A 609 15.12 -45.49 -19.47
CA GLY A 609 16.41 -45.22 -18.82
C GLY A 609 16.30 -44.64 -17.41
N VAL A 610 15.09 -44.60 -16.84
CA VAL A 610 14.84 -44.24 -15.44
C VAL A 610 14.93 -45.52 -14.60
N PRO A 611 15.70 -45.54 -13.49
CA PRO A 611 15.74 -46.71 -12.60
C PRO A 611 14.36 -47.05 -12.04
N ALA A 612 14.08 -48.33 -11.83
CA ALA A 612 12.80 -48.79 -11.26
C ALA A 612 12.48 -48.15 -9.90
N LYS A 613 13.53 -47.80 -9.14
CA LYS A 613 13.47 -47.02 -7.91
C LYS A 613 14.68 -46.10 -7.83
N PHE A 614 14.51 -44.86 -7.37
CA PHE A 614 15.61 -43.95 -7.05
C PHE A 614 15.27 -43.03 -5.88
N GLU A 615 16.29 -42.57 -5.17
CA GLU A 615 16.16 -41.67 -4.02
C GLU A 615 16.43 -40.22 -4.44
N VAL A 616 15.70 -39.28 -3.84
CA VAL A 616 15.88 -37.83 -4.04
C VAL A 616 15.76 -37.09 -2.72
N VAL A 617 16.32 -35.89 -2.63
CA VAL A 617 16.05 -34.95 -1.53
C VAL A 617 15.27 -33.78 -2.10
N ASP A 618 13.97 -33.77 -1.87
CA ASP A 618 13.03 -32.81 -2.48
C ASP A 618 11.82 -32.58 -1.54
N GLU A 619 10.87 -31.75 -1.96
CA GLU A 619 9.57 -31.58 -1.33
C GLU A 619 8.58 -32.62 -1.86
N LEU A 620 8.17 -33.56 -1.01
CA LEU A 620 7.19 -34.58 -1.38
C LEU A 620 5.78 -33.98 -1.40
N TYR A 621 5.26 -33.70 -2.60
CA TYR A 621 3.95 -33.07 -2.79
C TYR A 621 2.78 -34.05 -2.54
N TYR A 622 1.75 -33.58 -1.83
CA TYR A 622 0.52 -34.33 -1.59
C TYR A 622 -0.44 -34.25 -2.79
N LEU A 623 0.01 -34.71 -3.95
CA LEU A 623 -0.77 -34.60 -5.19
C LEU A 623 -2.04 -35.44 -5.08
N ASN A 624 -3.21 -34.79 -5.20
CA ASN A 624 -4.53 -35.44 -5.16
C ASN A 624 -4.79 -36.27 -3.87
N ALA A 625 -4.11 -35.95 -2.78
CA ALA A 625 -4.21 -36.67 -1.50
C ALA A 625 -5.59 -36.60 -0.82
N GLU A 626 -6.43 -35.63 -1.22
CA GLU A 626 -7.76 -35.36 -0.69
C GLU A 626 -8.78 -35.43 -1.85
N PRO A 627 -9.25 -36.64 -2.21
CA PRO A 627 -10.10 -36.86 -3.39
C PRO A 627 -11.38 -36.01 -3.40
N GLU A 628 -11.97 -35.77 -2.23
CA GLU A 628 -13.16 -34.96 -2.03
C GLU A 628 -12.95 -33.47 -2.35
N LYS A 629 -11.70 -33.01 -2.40
CA LYS A 629 -11.32 -31.63 -2.76
C LYS A 629 -10.89 -31.50 -4.21
N ILE A 630 -10.92 -32.58 -4.99
CA ILE A 630 -10.66 -32.52 -6.43
C ILE A 630 -11.95 -31.99 -7.10
N PRO A 631 -11.88 -30.88 -7.87
CA PRO A 631 -13.06 -30.34 -8.52
C PRO A 631 -13.78 -31.37 -9.40
N PRO A 632 -15.12 -31.43 -9.38
CA PRO A 632 -15.88 -32.29 -10.29
C PRO A 632 -15.50 -32.02 -11.75
N GLY A 633 -15.37 -33.09 -12.55
CA GLY A 633 -14.98 -32.98 -13.96
C GLY A 633 -13.48 -32.78 -14.20
N THR A 634 -12.63 -32.91 -13.17
CA THR A 634 -11.17 -32.95 -13.34
C THR A 634 -10.76 -34.11 -14.25
N ALA A 635 -9.85 -33.83 -15.19
CA ALA A 635 -9.33 -34.81 -16.14
C ALA A 635 -8.60 -35.96 -15.42
N PRO A 636 -8.83 -37.21 -15.82
CA PRO A 636 -8.15 -38.35 -15.21
C PRO A 636 -6.66 -38.36 -15.53
N ILE A 637 -5.87 -38.88 -14.59
CA ILE A 637 -4.42 -39.02 -14.73
C ILE A 637 -4.01 -40.50 -14.82
N GLU A 638 -3.00 -40.80 -15.64
CA GLU A 638 -2.29 -42.08 -15.63
C GLU A 638 -0.94 -41.91 -14.93
N VAL A 639 -0.77 -42.58 -13.79
CA VAL A 639 0.44 -42.48 -12.97
C VAL A 639 1.54 -43.38 -13.53
N LEU A 640 2.69 -42.79 -13.84
CA LEU A 640 3.88 -43.48 -14.35
C LEU A 640 4.89 -43.80 -13.25
N ALA A 641 4.98 -42.92 -12.24
CA ALA A 641 5.79 -43.12 -11.04
C ALA A 641 5.13 -42.43 -9.83
N GLU A 642 5.34 -43.00 -8.64
CA GLU A 642 4.82 -42.51 -7.36
C GLU A 642 5.92 -42.33 -6.32
N THR A 643 5.66 -41.52 -5.30
CA THR A 643 6.59 -41.33 -4.17
C THR A 643 6.51 -42.50 -3.19
N SER A 644 7.48 -42.64 -2.29
CA SER A 644 7.26 -43.37 -1.04
C SER A 644 6.13 -42.71 -0.23
N PRO A 645 5.56 -43.41 0.78
CA PRO A 645 4.52 -42.85 1.62
C PRO A 645 4.90 -41.51 2.26
N SER A 646 4.03 -40.51 2.15
CA SER A 646 4.27 -39.19 2.76
C SER A 646 4.16 -39.21 4.28
N ILE A 647 4.78 -38.23 4.95
CA ILE A 647 4.72 -38.12 6.41
C ILE A 647 3.29 -37.83 6.86
N LYS A 648 2.57 -36.93 6.17
CA LYS A 648 1.22 -36.52 6.56
C LYS A 648 0.15 -37.58 6.26
N TYR A 649 0.12 -38.10 5.04
CA TYR A 649 -0.98 -38.98 4.58
C TYR A 649 -0.65 -40.47 4.66
N LYS A 650 0.61 -40.84 4.98
CA LYS A 650 1.05 -42.23 5.15
C LYS A 650 0.77 -43.12 3.92
N GLN A 651 0.72 -42.53 2.74
CA GLN A 651 0.48 -43.21 1.47
C GLN A 651 1.31 -42.56 0.33
N PRO A 652 1.64 -43.32 -0.74
CA PRO A 652 2.26 -42.79 -1.96
C PRO A 652 1.41 -41.71 -2.63
N HIS A 653 2.06 -40.78 -3.34
CA HIS A 653 1.39 -39.79 -4.19
C HIS A 653 1.95 -39.87 -5.62
N PRO A 654 1.16 -39.54 -6.66
CA PRO A 654 1.69 -39.48 -8.00
C PRO A 654 2.82 -38.46 -8.11
N ALA A 655 3.93 -38.87 -8.72
CA ALA A 655 5.12 -38.05 -8.90
C ALA A 655 5.39 -37.72 -10.38
N VAL A 656 5.08 -38.65 -11.27
CA VAL A 656 5.08 -38.46 -12.73
C VAL A 656 3.82 -39.07 -13.31
N TRP A 657 3.07 -38.30 -14.11
CA TRP A 657 1.81 -38.76 -14.68
C TRP A 657 1.51 -38.14 -16.04
N ILE A 658 0.53 -38.69 -16.72
CA ILE A 658 -0.07 -38.15 -17.94
C ILE A 658 -1.47 -37.65 -17.59
N THR A 659 -1.81 -36.42 -17.99
CA THR A 659 -3.19 -35.91 -17.89
C THR A 659 -3.92 -36.18 -19.20
N ARG A 660 -5.11 -36.79 -19.13
CA ARG A 660 -5.93 -37.01 -20.32
C ARG A 660 -6.46 -35.68 -20.87
N HIS A 661 -6.20 -35.41 -22.15
CA HIS A 661 -6.71 -34.24 -22.86
C HIS A 661 -7.07 -34.63 -24.30
N ASP A 662 -8.10 -34.02 -24.87
CA ASP A 662 -8.68 -34.44 -26.15
C ASP A 662 -7.74 -34.23 -27.34
N HIS A 663 -6.87 -33.22 -27.24
CA HIS A 663 -6.00 -32.81 -28.35
C HIS A 663 -4.50 -32.81 -28.00
N ALA A 664 -4.15 -32.67 -26.72
CA ALA A 664 -2.78 -32.41 -26.28
C ALA A 664 -2.21 -33.60 -25.53
N ARG A 665 -0.90 -33.78 -25.62
CA ARG A 665 -0.16 -34.66 -24.72
C ARG A 665 0.37 -33.83 -23.57
N ILE A 666 -0.02 -34.20 -22.36
CA ILE A 666 0.27 -33.44 -21.15
C ILE A 666 0.92 -34.35 -20.11
N VAL A 667 2.07 -33.92 -19.58
CA VAL A 667 2.82 -34.63 -18.53
C VAL A 667 2.91 -33.76 -17.29
N GLY A 668 2.64 -34.33 -16.12
CA GLY A 668 2.91 -33.71 -14.83
C GLY A 668 4.11 -34.32 -14.12
N LEU A 669 4.88 -33.49 -13.41
CA LEU A 669 6.07 -33.88 -12.67
C LEU A 669 6.17 -33.05 -11.38
N THR A 670 6.20 -33.69 -10.20
CA THR A 670 6.27 -32.97 -8.92
C THR A 670 7.68 -32.62 -8.47
N LEU A 671 8.73 -33.14 -9.10
CA LEU A 671 10.12 -32.92 -8.70
C LEU A 671 10.69 -31.59 -9.21
N GLY A 672 11.50 -30.90 -8.40
CA GLY A 672 12.27 -29.73 -8.85
C GLY A 672 12.54 -28.62 -7.83
N HIS A 673 12.81 -28.93 -6.55
CA HIS A 673 13.03 -27.86 -5.56
C HIS A 673 14.38 -27.13 -5.70
N ASP A 674 15.48 -27.87 -5.82
CA ASP A 674 16.84 -27.32 -5.89
C ASP A 674 17.81 -28.19 -6.70
N GLU A 675 19.08 -27.78 -6.76
CA GLU A 675 20.14 -28.42 -7.56
C GLU A 675 20.22 -29.94 -7.39
N ARG A 676 19.92 -30.48 -6.21
CA ARG A 676 20.00 -31.93 -5.94
C ARG A 676 19.07 -32.74 -6.83
N VAL A 677 17.99 -32.13 -7.29
CA VAL A 677 17.00 -32.75 -8.18
C VAL A 677 17.32 -32.43 -9.64
N HIS A 678 17.62 -31.17 -9.97
CA HIS A 678 17.93 -30.75 -11.34
C HIS A 678 19.20 -31.43 -11.90
N ASP A 679 20.16 -31.75 -11.04
CA ASP A 679 21.37 -32.50 -11.41
C ASP A 679 21.17 -34.02 -11.36
N HIS A 680 20.02 -34.51 -10.87
CA HIS A 680 19.79 -35.93 -10.72
C HIS A 680 19.59 -36.63 -12.08
N PRO A 681 20.38 -37.68 -12.43
CA PRO A 681 20.31 -38.30 -13.76
C PRO A 681 18.92 -38.83 -14.15
N ALA A 682 18.19 -39.37 -13.17
CA ALA A 682 16.83 -39.87 -13.39
C ALA A 682 15.85 -38.72 -13.70
N PHE A 683 15.98 -37.57 -13.01
CA PHE A 683 15.13 -36.41 -13.26
C PHE A 683 15.40 -35.84 -14.66
N GLN A 684 16.68 -35.67 -15.03
CA GLN A 684 17.05 -35.22 -16.37
C GLN A 684 16.58 -36.18 -17.47
N ALA A 685 16.61 -37.50 -17.23
CA ALA A 685 16.06 -38.48 -18.15
C ALA A 685 14.54 -38.33 -18.31
N ILE A 686 13.80 -38.20 -17.20
CA ILE A 686 12.35 -37.96 -17.20
C ILE A 686 12.02 -36.68 -17.99
N LEU A 687 12.68 -35.56 -17.70
CA LEU A 687 12.43 -34.28 -18.35
C LEU A 687 12.65 -34.36 -19.87
N ARG A 688 13.79 -34.90 -20.32
CA ARG A 688 14.07 -35.09 -21.76
C ARG A 688 13.03 -35.97 -22.42
N ASN A 689 12.68 -37.09 -21.78
CA ASN A 689 11.73 -38.04 -22.35
C ASN A 689 10.30 -37.47 -22.37
N ALA A 690 9.90 -36.71 -21.35
CA ALA A 690 8.61 -36.03 -21.28
C ALA A 690 8.48 -35.04 -22.44
N VAL A 691 9.45 -34.14 -22.63
CA VAL A 691 9.45 -33.17 -23.74
C VAL A 691 9.41 -33.90 -25.10
N ARG A 692 10.21 -34.97 -25.28
CA ARG A 692 10.19 -35.79 -26.51
C ARG A 692 8.85 -36.50 -26.75
N TRP A 693 8.14 -36.86 -25.69
CA TRP A 693 6.90 -37.60 -25.80
C TRP A 693 5.72 -36.66 -26.11
N VAL A 694 5.68 -35.49 -25.46
CA VAL A 694 4.64 -34.48 -25.70
C VAL A 694 4.84 -33.73 -27.03
N SER A 695 6.06 -33.68 -27.56
CA SER A 695 6.33 -33.08 -28.88
C SER A 695 5.89 -33.94 -30.06
N ARG A 696 5.61 -35.23 -29.83
CA ARG A 696 5.14 -36.15 -30.86
C ARG A 696 3.64 -35.98 -31.02
N LYS A 697 3.19 -35.78 -32.26
CA LYS A 697 1.76 -35.86 -32.61
C LYS A 697 1.26 -37.30 -32.49
#